data_AF-A0A1J4JQ74-F1
#
_entry.id   AF-A0A1J4JQ74-F1
#
_cell.length_a   1.000
_cell.length_b   1.000
_cell.length_c   1.000
_cell.angle_alpha   90.00
_cell.angle_beta   90.00
_cell.angle_gamma   90.00
#
_symmetry.space_group_name_H-M   'P 1'
#
loop_
_entity.id
_entity.type
_entity.pdbx_description
1 polymer ?
#
loop_
_entity_poly.entity_id
_entity_poly.type
_entity_poly.pdbx_seq_one_letter_code
_entity_poly.pdbx_strand_id
1 'polypeptide(L)'
;MSDDFEDARVFLELCYFTVSLITDTMSPVQYFKSDFVVLMQPIIEKFVSQFPSPNERQILSNASYRRLVSTYVSKIRPLIDALKQSGLWVLQGTAPQSADTTDLINSVLNSETYDVEQLLILRSVRTNQLIYTPELTLYFNACLLCCQSPIVIVRLYAYSLLRSAPVIVDLRHLSIVLQHAVAIWQKGVVSFEFCAALFLLLTRFSEQRPSAQDENEYEKILQLIVDLHNSSNFETLMCFDPTLRWMFSCFPPELINRVSDTALPSLKENHSGDFIIICHCLALGIGDSSKFGEAVQAALSNVACWAHPIQKEARSSLATLPLSAPESVTPEVVDIIASVLNQPPQTSEPSLYIFAQFLCSYFLGTAAPLHLPLLKSLLNIMAASEGKKNLPIDIQNIVVAICSNPVRFLQVLKETSDNRQLLFSLLKQADSWEKSLVAALISPQTFCLTSDSQAKAAVKLIKEKALTVEEKDNFEFYNRLEINLPLLVTLYPIELRKLVEHLTVAADEDLYYIIIEIFCIVTLQGRTVNECKDMQQFLPTPAYKCEYSELTEIINTALAKEEKNSYETLSTHIDNSLSQFLTIGSASNTALSLLFEHVVWAEGDEVLVIFKRLKLKPALWFASAVASLFAALVSNPNVSLIKLFDERAKNSAEQLVWIGYVIFKRLLPFLRKAIVNEEFSSLPKLLFYPLIEFEVTSDEISLMQKLNSQYQSVLKDLFGVMVHK
;
A
#
# COMPACT_ATOMS: atom_id res chain seq x y z
N MET A 1 9.22 21.58 -17.56
CA MET A 1 7.98 21.62 -16.77
C MET A 1 8.09 20.90 -15.42
N SER A 2 8.62 19.67 -15.31
CA SER A 2 8.69 18.94 -14.01
C SER A 2 9.61 19.55 -12.97
N ASP A 3 10.81 19.98 -13.39
CA ASP A 3 11.79 20.59 -12.48
C ASP A 3 11.39 22.02 -12.14
N ASP A 4 10.77 22.73 -13.10
CA ASP A 4 10.37 24.14 -12.94
C ASP A 4 9.26 24.33 -11.90
N PHE A 5 8.26 23.44 -11.83
CA PHE A 5 7.19 23.53 -10.82
C PHE A 5 7.72 23.24 -9.42
N GLU A 6 8.48 22.16 -9.24
CA GLU A 6 9.05 21.80 -7.94
C GLU A 6 10.08 22.84 -7.48
N ASP A 7 10.92 23.35 -8.38
CA ASP A 7 11.83 24.44 -8.06
C ASP A 7 11.07 25.72 -7.67
N ALA A 8 9.97 26.06 -8.38
CA ALA A 8 9.12 27.20 -8.02
C ALA A 8 8.43 27.01 -6.66
N ARG A 9 7.91 25.81 -6.37
CA ARG A 9 7.32 25.46 -5.07
C ARG A 9 8.35 25.56 -3.96
N VAL A 10 9.53 24.96 -4.14
CA VAL A 10 10.61 25.03 -3.14
C VAL A 10 11.07 26.47 -2.95
N PHE A 11 11.17 27.26 -4.02
CA PHE A 11 11.53 28.67 -3.93
C PHE A 11 10.49 29.49 -3.18
N LEU A 12 9.19 29.22 -3.38
CA LEU A 12 8.08 29.82 -2.63
C LEU A 12 8.19 29.51 -1.13
N GLU A 13 8.46 28.25 -0.78
CA GLU A 13 8.63 27.81 0.60
C GLU A 13 9.88 28.42 1.25
N LEU A 14 10.99 28.53 0.52
CA LEU A 14 12.21 29.21 0.99
C LEU A 14 11.98 30.71 1.21
N CYS A 15 11.18 31.36 0.38
CA CYS A 15 10.78 32.75 0.59
C CYS A 15 9.99 32.91 1.89
N TYR A 16 8.98 32.07 2.10
CA TYR A 16 8.21 32.06 3.35
C TYR A 16 9.13 31.88 4.57
N PHE A 17 10.00 30.87 4.54
CA PHE A 17 10.98 30.65 5.60
C PHE A 17 11.86 31.89 5.85
N THR A 18 12.36 32.52 4.78
CA THR A 18 13.21 33.73 4.88
C THR A 18 12.45 34.91 5.47
N VAL A 19 11.18 35.10 5.12
CA VAL A 19 10.32 36.17 5.67
C VAL A 19 9.99 35.90 7.14
N SER A 20 9.79 34.65 7.54
CA SER A 20 9.55 34.25 8.93
C SER A 20 10.77 34.45 9.83
N LEU A 21 12.00 34.44 9.28
CA LEU A 21 13.21 34.83 10.04
C LEU A 21 13.19 36.30 10.46
N ILE A 22 12.39 37.14 9.79
CA ILE A 22 12.26 38.55 10.12
C ILE A 22 11.30 38.75 11.30
N THR A 23 10.45 37.78 11.65
CA THR A 23 9.36 37.97 12.63
C THR A 23 9.71 37.73 14.11
N ASP A 24 10.77 36.99 14.47
CA ASP A 24 11.06 36.65 15.88
C ASP A 24 12.49 36.98 16.35
N THR A 25 12.61 37.55 17.55
CA THR A 25 13.85 37.77 18.31
C THR A 25 14.44 36.49 18.94
N MET A 26 14.14 35.31 18.38
CA MET A 26 14.68 34.02 18.83
C MET A 26 15.92 33.64 18.01
N SER A 27 16.84 32.87 18.61
CA SER A 27 18.12 32.57 18.00
C SER A 27 17.93 31.89 16.62
N PRO A 28 18.59 32.36 15.54
CA PRO A 28 18.49 31.78 14.21
C PRO A 28 18.79 30.27 14.17
N VAL A 29 19.54 29.77 15.15
CA VAL A 29 19.97 28.36 15.26
C VAL A 29 18.82 27.42 15.66
N GLN A 30 17.85 27.86 16.46
CA GLN A 30 16.67 27.05 16.81
C GLN A 30 15.71 26.93 15.63
N TYR A 31 15.45 28.03 14.92
CA TYR A 31 14.58 28.06 13.73
C TYR A 31 15.14 27.23 12.56
N PHE A 32 16.47 27.23 12.39
CA PHE A 32 17.16 26.39 11.40
C PHE A 32 17.08 24.88 11.69
N LYS A 33 16.76 24.46 12.93
CA LYS A 33 16.68 23.04 13.30
C LYS A 33 15.26 22.48 13.34
N SER A 34 14.23 23.28 13.66
CA SER A 34 12.83 22.80 13.68
C SER A 34 12.13 23.05 12.34
N ASP A 35 12.13 24.29 11.85
CA ASP A 35 11.21 24.69 10.79
C ASP A 35 11.83 24.51 9.41
N PHE A 36 13.13 24.76 9.27
CA PHE A 36 13.86 24.40 8.05
C PHE A 36 13.88 22.88 7.82
N VAL A 37 13.95 22.08 8.89
CA VAL A 37 13.91 20.61 8.79
C VAL A 37 12.52 20.15 8.36
N VAL A 38 11.44 20.67 8.95
CA VAL A 38 10.05 20.38 8.53
C VAL A 38 9.78 20.82 7.08
N LEU A 39 10.31 21.98 6.66
CA LEU A 39 10.17 22.50 5.30
C LEU A 39 10.98 21.70 4.28
N MET A 40 12.15 21.21 4.68
CA MET A 40 13.00 20.32 3.89
C MET A 40 12.57 18.85 3.97
N GLN A 41 11.73 18.47 4.93
CA GLN A 41 11.38 17.08 5.22
C GLN A 41 10.81 16.34 4.00
N PRO A 42 9.90 16.89 3.18
CA PRO A 42 9.45 16.21 1.96
C PRO A 42 10.56 15.99 0.92
N ILE A 43 11.52 16.93 0.83
CA ILE A 43 12.69 16.84 -0.06
C ILE A 43 13.68 15.80 0.50
N ILE A 44 13.84 15.76 1.81
CA ILE A 44 14.69 14.81 2.54
C ILE A 44 14.08 13.41 2.47
N GLU A 45 12.79 13.23 2.66
CA GLU A 45 12.06 11.97 2.50
C GLU A 45 12.16 11.46 1.07
N LYS A 46 12.04 12.34 0.06
CA LYS A 46 12.30 11.99 -1.36
C LYS A 46 13.75 11.54 -1.57
N PHE A 47 14.72 12.23 -0.99
CA PHE A 47 16.13 11.85 -1.03
C PHE A 47 16.39 10.52 -0.30
N VAL A 48 15.77 10.31 0.86
CA VAL A 48 15.89 9.11 1.70
C VAL A 48 15.21 7.90 1.05
N SER A 49 14.08 8.09 0.36
CA SER A 49 13.39 7.03 -0.38
C SER A 49 14.22 6.43 -1.52
N GLN A 50 15.26 7.13 -1.97
CA GLN A 50 16.22 6.62 -2.96
C GLN A 50 17.26 5.67 -2.34
N PHE A 51 17.31 5.56 -1.01
CA PHE A 51 18.22 4.68 -0.27
C PHE A 51 17.41 3.71 0.61
N PRO A 52 17.44 2.39 0.35
CA PRO A 52 16.72 1.44 1.17
C PRO A 52 17.30 1.42 2.60
N SER A 53 16.46 1.76 3.58
CA SER A 53 16.66 1.55 5.03
C SER A 53 17.87 2.22 5.69
N PRO A 54 17.93 3.56 5.86
CA PRO A 54 18.94 4.18 6.70
C PRO A 54 18.40 4.62 8.06
N ASN A 55 19.22 4.43 9.09
CA ASN A 55 19.01 4.98 10.43
C ASN A 55 19.27 6.51 10.39
N GLU A 56 18.55 7.37 11.13
CA GLU A 56 18.62 8.85 11.04
C GLU A 56 20.07 9.41 11.07
N ARG A 57 20.95 8.83 11.90
CA ARG A 57 22.36 9.23 12.01
C ARG A 57 23.17 9.01 10.71
N GLN A 58 22.81 8.03 9.89
CA GLN A 58 23.47 7.74 8.61
C GLN A 58 23.02 8.74 7.52
N ILE A 59 21.78 9.20 7.58
CA ILE A 59 21.23 10.21 6.65
C ILE A 59 21.93 11.54 6.88
N LEU A 60 22.01 12.01 8.13
CA LEU A 60 22.61 13.29 8.50
C LEU A 60 24.12 13.36 8.20
N SER A 61 24.81 12.22 8.23
CA SER A 61 26.24 12.14 7.93
C SER A 61 26.55 11.99 6.43
N ASN A 62 25.55 11.70 5.59
CA ASN A 62 25.70 11.48 4.14
C ASN A 62 26.20 12.74 3.41
N ALA A 63 27.21 12.58 2.54
CA ALA A 63 27.80 13.67 1.78
C ALA A 63 26.81 14.34 0.80
N SER A 64 25.92 13.56 0.20
CA SER A 64 24.88 14.06 -0.70
C SER A 64 23.81 14.84 0.04
N TYR A 65 23.46 14.43 1.27
CA TYR A 65 22.59 15.21 2.17
C TYR A 65 23.23 16.55 2.55
N ARG A 66 24.50 16.56 2.96
CA ARG A 66 25.22 17.81 3.26
C ARG A 66 25.31 18.74 2.04
N ARG A 67 25.48 18.16 0.84
CA ARG A 67 25.49 18.91 -0.43
C ARG A 67 24.11 19.49 -0.77
N LEU A 68 23.04 18.73 -0.53
CA LEU A 68 21.66 19.20 -0.69
C LEU A 68 21.36 20.38 0.23
N VAL A 69 21.66 20.24 1.53
CA VAL A 69 21.51 21.32 2.53
C VAL A 69 22.35 22.53 2.12
N SER A 70 23.62 22.33 1.73
CA SER A 70 24.48 23.42 1.26
C SER A 70 23.92 24.12 0.01
N THR A 71 23.24 23.40 -0.88
CA THR A 71 22.64 23.95 -2.10
C THR A 71 21.42 24.81 -1.80
N TYR A 72 20.58 24.41 -0.84
CA TYR A 72 19.43 25.23 -0.45
C TYR A 72 19.83 26.41 0.42
N VAL A 73 20.81 26.26 1.30
CA VAL A 73 21.40 27.38 2.05
C VAL A 73 22.01 28.42 1.09
N SER A 74 22.65 27.99 -0.01
CA SER A 74 23.16 28.93 -1.01
C SER A 74 22.04 29.62 -1.81
N LYS A 75 20.88 28.97 -2.00
CA LYS A 75 19.67 29.58 -2.61
C LYS A 75 18.98 30.63 -1.71
N ILE A 76 19.11 30.53 -0.38
CA ILE A 76 18.53 31.50 0.57
C ILE A 76 19.25 32.85 0.54
N ARG A 77 20.57 32.87 0.34
CA ARG A 77 21.35 34.11 0.42
C ARG A 77 20.92 35.16 -0.64
N PRO A 78 20.74 34.82 -1.92
CA PRO A 78 20.18 35.74 -2.91
C PRO A 78 18.79 36.27 -2.55
N LEU A 79 17.93 35.46 -1.90
CA LEU A 79 16.62 35.89 -1.42
C LEU A 79 16.75 36.96 -0.33
N ILE A 80 17.62 36.73 0.67
CA ILE A 80 17.90 37.71 1.72
C ILE A 80 18.40 39.03 1.11
N ASP A 81 19.34 38.94 0.17
CA ASP A 81 19.90 40.12 -0.49
C ASP A 81 18.83 40.87 -1.31
N ALA A 82 17.98 40.15 -2.05
CA ALA A 82 16.87 40.74 -2.80
C ALA A 82 15.84 41.43 -1.90
N LEU A 83 15.49 40.82 -0.76
CA LEU A 83 14.56 41.41 0.21
C LEU A 83 15.14 42.68 0.85
N LYS A 84 16.45 42.68 1.18
CA LYS A 84 17.14 43.85 1.70
C LYS A 84 17.23 44.97 0.67
N GLN A 85 17.60 44.66 -0.57
CA GLN A 85 17.67 45.62 -1.66
C GLN A 85 16.30 46.23 -1.98
N SER A 86 15.23 45.45 -1.84
CA SER A 86 13.85 45.90 -2.03
C SER A 86 13.29 46.62 -0.80
N GLY A 87 14.05 46.78 0.29
CA GLY A 87 13.57 47.43 1.52
C GLY A 87 12.53 46.63 2.32
N LEU A 88 12.28 45.35 1.99
CA LEU A 88 11.29 44.48 2.62
C LEU A 88 11.80 43.76 3.89
N TRP A 89 13.04 44.05 4.30
CA TRP A 89 13.64 43.53 5.54
C TRP A 89 13.15 44.31 6.77
N VAL A 90 11.84 44.24 7.03
CA VAL A 90 11.18 45.01 8.09
C VAL A 90 10.33 44.09 8.96
N LEU A 91 10.33 44.35 10.28
CA LEU A 91 9.49 43.64 11.25
C LEU A 91 8.01 43.81 10.92
N GLN A 92 7.19 42.79 11.17
CA GLN A 92 5.74 42.90 11.04
C GLN A 92 5.19 43.85 12.11
N GLY A 93 4.20 44.68 11.77
CA GLY A 93 3.43 45.44 12.78
C GLY A 93 4.06 46.76 13.22
N THR A 94 4.93 47.35 12.42
CA THR A 94 5.66 48.61 12.69
C THR A 94 4.80 49.87 12.60
N ALA A 95 3.52 49.78 12.22
CA ALA A 95 2.63 50.93 12.15
C ALA A 95 2.49 51.66 13.51
N PRO A 96 2.35 53.00 13.50
CA PRO A 96 2.05 53.80 14.69
C PRO A 96 0.73 53.31 15.32
N GLN A 97 0.64 53.34 16.66
CA GLN A 97 -0.58 52.91 17.37
C GLN A 97 -1.84 53.72 17.00
N SER A 98 -1.67 54.91 16.40
CA SER A 98 -2.75 55.81 16.00
C SER A 98 -3.20 55.67 14.54
N ALA A 99 -2.60 54.77 13.76
CA ALA A 99 -2.97 54.58 12.36
C ALA A 99 -4.20 53.67 12.25
N ASP A 100 -5.22 54.10 11.51
CA ASP A 100 -6.39 53.26 11.23
C ASP A 100 -5.99 52.13 10.29
N THR A 101 -6.11 50.89 10.79
CA THR A 101 -5.73 49.69 10.05
C THR A 101 -6.64 49.45 8.84
N THR A 102 -7.91 49.85 8.94
CA THR A 102 -8.87 49.73 7.85
C THR A 102 -8.49 50.63 6.68
N ASP A 103 -8.14 51.89 6.96
CA ASP A 103 -7.72 52.86 5.94
C ASP A 103 -6.42 52.44 5.26
N LEU A 104 -5.45 51.92 6.04
CA LEU A 104 -4.19 51.40 5.49
C LEU A 104 -4.45 50.25 4.51
N ILE A 105 -5.26 49.26 4.88
CA ILE A 105 -5.55 48.12 4.00
C ILE A 105 -6.38 48.58 2.77
N ASN A 106 -7.36 49.47 2.97
CA ASN A 106 -8.16 50.01 1.87
C ASN A 106 -7.34 50.82 0.87
N SER A 107 -6.28 51.50 1.31
CA SER A 107 -5.35 52.19 0.40
C SER A 107 -4.65 51.21 -0.55
N VAL A 108 -4.39 49.98 -0.11
CA VAL A 108 -3.83 48.91 -0.95
C VAL A 108 -4.89 48.32 -1.87
N LEU A 109 -6.09 48.02 -1.34
CA LEU A 109 -7.19 47.44 -2.13
C LEU A 109 -7.60 48.33 -3.31
N ASN A 110 -7.57 49.65 -3.12
CA ASN A 110 -7.95 50.64 -4.13
C ASN A 110 -6.79 51.09 -5.01
N SER A 111 -5.60 50.51 -4.86
CA SER A 111 -4.43 50.85 -5.66
C SER A 111 -4.57 50.37 -7.10
N GLU A 112 -4.08 51.16 -8.06
CA GLU A 112 -3.98 50.76 -9.48
C GLU A 112 -2.77 49.84 -9.73
N THR A 113 -1.75 49.90 -8.86
CA THR A 113 -0.53 49.10 -8.94
C THR A 113 -0.29 48.34 -7.63
N TYR A 114 0.27 47.13 -7.74
CA TYR A 114 0.66 46.32 -6.59
C TYR A 114 2.18 46.10 -6.64
N ASP A 115 2.92 46.98 -6.00
CA ASP A 115 4.38 46.93 -5.94
C ASP A 115 4.90 46.79 -4.50
N VAL A 116 6.19 47.08 -4.30
CA VAL A 116 6.85 46.99 -2.99
C VAL A 116 6.23 47.94 -1.97
N GLU A 117 5.72 49.11 -2.38
CA GLU A 117 5.09 50.08 -1.48
C GLU A 117 3.82 49.50 -0.84
N GLN A 118 2.94 48.89 -1.64
CA GLN A 118 1.74 48.24 -1.11
C GLN A 118 2.07 47.10 -0.14
N LEU A 119 3.16 46.36 -0.38
CA LEU A 119 3.62 45.34 0.59
C LEU A 119 4.15 45.94 1.88
N LEU A 120 4.86 47.06 1.83
CA LEU A 120 5.33 47.74 3.04
C LEU A 120 4.14 48.20 3.90
N ILE A 121 3.07 48.68 3.26
CA ILE A 121 1.81 49.01 3.95
C ILE A 121 1.26 47.76 4.64
N LEU A 122 1.07 46.64 3.92
CA LEU A 122 0.57 45.38 4.50
C LEU A 122 1.48 44.85 5.61
N ARG A 123 2.81 44.96 5.46
CA ARG A 123 3.79 44.53 6.48
C ARG A 123 3.71 45.37 7.76
N SER A 124 3.34 46.65 7.64
CA SER A 124 3.19 47.56 8.78
C SER A 124 1.99 47.22 9.66
N VAL A 125 0.98 46.51 9.12
CA VAL A 125 -0.24 46.11 9.83
C VAL A 125 0.06 45.08 10.92
N ARG A 126 -0.56 45.23 12.09
CA ARG A 126 -0.42 44.30 13.22
C ARG A 126 -1.40 43.13 13.08
N THR A 127 -1.04 42.12 12.31
CA THR A 127 -1.89 40.97 11.99
C THR A 127 -2.41 40.22 13.22
N ASN A 128 -1.62 40.13 14.30
CA ASN A 128 -2.04 39.51 15.57
C ASN A 128 -3.25 40.19 16.24
N GLN A 129 -3.55 41.44 15.88
CA GLN A 129 -4.70 42.19 16.40
C GLN A 129 -5.95 42.06 15.52
N LEU A 130 -5.84 41.43 14.35
CA LEU A 130 -6.94 41.25 13.39
C LEU A 130 -7.74 39.97 13.62
N ILE A 131 -7.36 39.18 14.64
CA ILE A 131 -8.04 37.91 14.93
C ILE A 131 -9.49 38.24 15.34
N TYR A 132 -10.46 37.69 14.61
CA TYR A 132 -11.90 37.94 14.77
C TYR A 132 -12.41 39.32 14.34
N THR A 133 -11.63 40.09 13.57
CA THR A 133 -12.05 41.41 13.08
C THR A 133 -12.31 41.39 11.57
N PRO A 134 -13.24 42.23 11.05
CA PRO A 134 -13.54 42.27 9.62
C PRO A 134 -12.36 42.71 8.76
N GLU A 135 -11.42 43.48 9.33
CA GLU A 135 -10.20 43.94 8.68
C GLU A 135 -9.29 42.78 8.24
N LEU A 136 -9.38 41.61 8.89
CA LEU A 136 -8.67 40.41 8.44
C LEU A 136 -9.14 39.99 7.03
N THR A 137 -10.44 40.15 6.72
CA THR A 137 -10.99 39.87 5.39
C THR A 137 -10.36 40.78 4.34
N LEU A 138 -10.29 42.08 4.66
CA LEU A 138 -9.67 43.09 3.79
C LEU A 138 -8.18 42.80 3.57
N TYR A 139 -7.48 42.40 4.64
CA TYR A 139 -6.06 42.05 4.60
C TYR A 139 -5.80 40.87 3.65
N PHE A 140 -6.59 39.80 3.76
CA PHE A 140 -6.48 38.65 2.86
C PHE A 140 -6.74 39.03 1.41
N ASN A 141 -7.78 39.84 1.14
CA ASN A 141 -8.06 40.33 -0.22
C ASN A 141 -6.91 41.15 -0.79
N ALA A 142 -6.30 42.03 0.02
CA ALA A 142 -5.14 42.83 -0.40
C ALA A 142 -3.92 41.94 -0.70
N CYS A 143 -3.65 40.93 0.14
CA CYS A 143 -2.59 39.95 -0.13
C CYS A 143 -2.85 39.17 -1.43
N LEU A 144 -4.09 38.75 -1.70
CA LEU A 144 -4.44 38.04 -2.94
C LEU A 144 -4.21 38.88 -4.19
N LEU A 145 -4.50 40.19 -4.14
CA LEU A 145 -4.20 41.12 -5.24
C LEU A 145 -2.69 41.29 -5.43
N CYS A 146 -1.92 41.43 -4.34
CA CYS A 146 -0.46 41.48 -4.41
C CYS A 146 0.15 40.17 -4.94
N CYS A 147 -0.48 39.02 -4.69
CA CYS A 147 -0.08 37.74 -5.31
C CYS A 147 -0.25 37.76 -6.84
N GLN A 148 -1.01 38.69 -7.43
CA GLN A 148 -1.10 38.86 -8.89
C GLN A 148 -0.20 39.96 -9.44
N SER A 149 0.66 40.57 -8.61
CA SER A 149 1.59 41.61 -9.06
C SER A 149 2.45 41.15 -10.24
N PRO A 150 2.78 42.00 -11.22
CA PRO A 150 3.77 41.67 -12.25
C PRO A 150 5.17 41.43 -11.68
N ILE A 151 5.45 41.90 -10.46
CA ILE A 151 6.76 41.81 -9.81
C ILE A 151 6.86 40.51 -8.99
N VAL A 152 7.80 39.63 -9.36
CA VAL A 152 7.98 38.30 -8.73
C VAL A 152 8.19 38.40 -7.21
N ILE A 153 9.09 39.28 -6.75
CA ILE A 153 9.37 39.41 -5.30
C ILE A 153 8.13 39.87 -4.52
N VAL A 154 7.25 40.65 -5.16
CA VAL A 154 6.02 41.12 -4.54
C VAL A 154 5.05 39.95 -4.33
N ARG A 155 4.89 39.10 -5.35
CA ARG A 155 4.04 37.90 -5.25
C ARG A 155 4.51 36.93 -4.18
N LEU A 156 5.81 36.62 -4.16
CA LEU A 156 6.41 35.69 -3.19
C LEU A 156 6.26 36.18 -1.75
N TYR A 157 6.47 37.49 -1.53
CA TYR A 157 6.34 38.08 -0.21
C TYR A 157 4.87 38.19 0.22
N ALA A 158 3.96 38.52 -0.71
CA ALA A 158 2.51 38.54 -0.44
C ALA A 158 1.98 37.17 0.02
N TYR A 159 2.37 36.09 -0.66
CA TYR A 159 2.04 34.73 -0.23
C TYR A 159 2.56 34.45 1.19
N SER A 160 3.79 34.86 1.48
CA SER A 160 4.39 34.70 2.82
C SER A 160 3.57 35.44 3.88
N LEU A 161 3.13 36.67 3.60
CA LEU A 161 2.26 37.45 4.49
C LEU A 161 0.91 36.77 4.73
N LEU A 162 0.28 36.24 3.68
CA LEU A 162 -1.01 35.56 3.77
C LEU A 162 -0.88 34.28 4.59
N ARG A 163 0.21 33.52 4.41
CA ARG A 163 0.46 32.29 5.16
C ARG A 163 0.73 32.54 6.63
N SER A 164 1.47 33.60 6.97
CA SER A 164 1.74 34.02 8.34
C SER A 164 0.55 34.72 9.02
N ALA A 165 -0.47 35.15 8.26
CA ALA A 165 -1.64 35.80 8.83
C ALA A 165 -2.49 34.82 9.66
N PRO A 166 -3.22 35.32 10.68
CA PRO A 166 -4.18 34.51 11.42
C PRO A 166 -5.19 33.82 10.52
N VAL A 167 -5.62 32.62 10.91
CA VAL A 167 -6.62 31.85 10.18
C VAL A 167 -7.99 32.53 10.31
N ILE A 168 -8.70 32.66 9.19
CA ILE A 168 -10.09 33.12 9.18
C ILE A 168 -10.97 31.99 9.70
N VAL A 169 -11.56 32.17 10.88
CA VAL A 169 -12.40 31.16 11.55
C VAL A 169 -13.88 31.31 11.19
N ASP A 170 -14.34 32.52 10.90
CA ASP A 170 -15.75 32.79 10.53
C ASP A 170 -15.99 32.51 9.04
N LEU A 171 -16.94 31.63 8.73
CA LEU A 171 -17.27 31.19 7.38
C LEU A 171 -17.79 32.32 6.48
N ARG A 172 -18.45 33.36 7.01
CA ARG A 172 -18.89 34.52 6.21
C ARG A 172 -17.69 35.32 5.71
N HIS A 173 -16.72 35.54 6.59
CA HIS A 173 -15.48 36.23 6.24
C HIS A 173 -14.67 35.41 5.22
N LEU A 174 -14.60 34.09 5.42
CA LEU A 174 -13.96 33.20 4.44
C LEU A 174 -14.69 33.20 3.09
N SER A 175 -16.03 33.19 3.09
CA SER A 175 -16.84 33.27 1.88
C SER A 175 -16.55 34.56 1.09
N ILE A 176 -16.38 35.70 1.75
CA ILE A 176 -16.05 36.97 1.09
C ILE A 176 -14.65 36.88 0.44
N VAL A 177 -13.66 36.33 1.16
CA VAL A 177 -12.30 36.15 0.61
C VAL A 177 -12.30 35.18 -0.57
N LEU A 178 -13.00 34.06 -0.47
CA LEU A 178 -13.12 33.09 -1.56
C LEU A 178 -13.86 33.67 -2.77
N GLN A 179 -14.94 34.42 -2.55
CA GLN A 179 -15.63 35.14 -3.63
C GLN A 179 -14.66 36.10 -4.35
N HIS A 180 -13.83 36.83 -3.61
CA HIS A 180 -12.82 37.70 -4.19
C HIS A 180 -11.75 36.91 -4.98
N ALA A 181 -11.27 35.81 -4.42
CA ALA A 181 -10.30 34.94 -5.09
C ALA A 181 -10.87 34.33 -6.38
N VAL A 182 -12.11 33.83 -6.36
CA VAL A 182 -12.82 33.31 -7.54
C VAL A 182 -13.02 34.41 -8.59
N ALA A 183 -13.33 35.64 -8.18
CA ALA A 183 -13.45 36.76 -9.11
C ALA A 183 -12.11 37.12 -9.79
N ILE A 184 -10.98 36.96 -9.10
CA ILE A 184 -9.64 37.09 -9.71
C ILE A 184 -9.39 35.92 -10.67
N TRP A 185 -9.69 34.70 -10.25
CA TRP A 185 -9.54 33.48 -11.04
C TRP A 185 -10.30 33.52 -12.37
N GLN A 186 -11.53 34.05 -12.36
CA GLN A 186 -12.38 34.16 -13.54
C GLN A 186 -11.90 35.23 -14.55
N LYS A 187 -11.01 36.14 -14.16
CA LYS A 187 -10.48 37.19 -15.06
C LYS A 187 -9.42 36.68 -16.04
N GLY A 188 -8.91 35.46 -15.88
CA GLY A 188 -7.96 34.84 -16.80
C GLY A 188 -6.79 34.17 -16.10
N VAL A 189 -5.58 34.32 -16.64
CA VAL A 189 -4.37 33.65 -16.15
C VAL A 189 -4.00 34.18 -14.75
N VAL A 190 -3.79 33.25 -13.82
CA VAL A 190 -3.36 33.56 -12.45
C VAL A 190 -1.89 33.20 -12.22
N SER A 191 -1.22 33.92 -11.33
CA SER A 191 0.14 33.60 -10.92
C SER A 191 0.23 32.29 -10.11
N PHE A 192 1.42 31.70 -10.08
CA PHE A 192 1.74 30.53 -9.25
C PHE A 192 1.52 30.79 -7.75
N GLU A 193 1.96 31.96 -7.27
CA GLU A 193 1.82 32.35 -5.86
C GLU A 193 0.36 32.58 -5.45
N PHE A 194 -0.48 33.05 -6.39
CA PHE A 194 -1.91 33.13 -6.18
C PHE A 194 -2.55 31.75 -6.10
N CYS A 195 -2.19 30.82 -7.00
CA CYS A 195 -2.64 29.42 -6.91
C CYS A 195 -2.27 28.80 -5.55
N ALA A 196 -1.06 29.03 -5.06
CA ALA A 196 -0.63 28.58 -3.74
C ALA A 196 -1.47 29.19 -2.60
N ALA A 197 -1.78 30.49 -2.69
CA ALA A 197 -2.63 31.17 -1.72
C ALA A 197 -4.08 30.65 -1.74
N LEU A 198 -4.65 30.42 -2.93
CA LEU A 198 -5.98 29.82 -3.09
C LEU A 198 -6.00 28.40 -2.53
N PHE A 199 -4.99 27.58 -2.84
CA PHE A 199 -4.85 26.24 -2.27
C PHE A 199 -4.85 26.26 -0.73
N LEU A 200 -4.12 27.18 -0.11
CA LEU A 200 -4.11 27.34 1.35
C LEU A 200 -5.51 27.67 1.90
N LEU A 201 -6.28 28.53 1.22
CA LEU A 201 -7.64 28.86 1.61
C LEU A 201 -8.59 27.65 1.49
N LEU A 202 -8.50 26.89 0.41
CA LEU A 202 -9.32 25.69 0.19
C LEU A 202 -9.00 24.60 1.22
N THR A 203 -7.71 24.41 1.54
CA THR A 203 -7.29 23.46 2.58
C THR A 203 -7.85 23.86 3.94
N ARG A 204 -7.75 25.14 4.31
CA ARG A 204 -8.33 25.66 5.56
C ARG A 204 -9.85 25.50 5.60
N PHE A 205 -10.54 25.75 4.49
CA PHE A 205 -11.98 25.50 4.38
C PHE A 205 -12.31 24.01 4.64
N SER A 206 -11.51 23.10 4.08
CA SER A 206 -11.72 21.66 4.26
C SER A 206 -11.49 21.12 5.67
N GLU A 207 -10.73 21.85 6.48
CA GLU A 207 -10.51 21.51 7.89
C GLU A 207 -11.63 22.04 8.80
N GLN A 208 -12.48 22.94 8.31
CA GLN A 208 -13.59 23.50 9.10
C GLN A 208 -14.77 22.53 9.16
N ARG A 209 -15.31 22.34 10.37
CA ARG A 209 -16.55 21.58 10.60
C ARG A 209 -17.71 22.57 10.70
N PRO A 210 -18.58 22.69 9.67
CA PRO A 210 -19.67 23.65 9.71
C PRO A 210 -20.67 23.29 10.82
N SER A 211 -21.16 24.30 11.54
CA SER A 211 -22.29 24.13 12.44
C SER A 211 -23.61 24.24 11.67
N ALA A 212 -24.74 23.83 12.26
CA ALA A 212 -26.06 23.98 11.64
C ALA A 212 -26.43 25.45 11.32
N GLN A 213 -25.77 26.42 11.97
CA GLN A 213 -25.98 27.85 11.69
C GLN A 213 -25.19 28.33 10.47
N ASP A 214 -24.16 27.58 10.05
CA ASP A 214 -23.27 27.95 8.95
C ASP A 214 -23.61 27.25 7.64
N GLU A 215 -24.60 26.35 7.63
CA GLU A 215 -24.96 25.50 6.48
C GLU A 215 -25.21 26.30 5.20
N ASN A 216 -25.91 27.44 5.30
CA ASN A 216 -26.17 28.32 4.16
C ASN A 216 -24.89 28.98 3.60
N GLU A 217 -23.95 29.35 4.47
CA GLU A 217 -22.68 29.97 4.03
C GLU A 217 -21.72 28.92 3.48
N TYR A 218 -21.72 27.74 4.08
CA TYR A 218 -20.97 26.58 3.59
C TYR A 218 -21.43 26.21 2.17
N GLU A 219 -22.74 26.11 1.93
CA GLU A 219 -23.29 25.81 0.60
C GLU A 219 -22.96 26.90 -0.43
N LYS A 220 -23.00 28.19 -0.03
CA LYS A 220 -22.55 29.29 -0.90
C LYS A 220 -21.09 29.12 -1.30
N ILE A 221 -20.22 28.78 -0.36
CA ILE A 221 -18.80 28.52 -0.65
C ILE A 221 -18.66 27.34 -1.61
N LEU A 222 -19.38 26.24 -1.38
CA LEU A 222 -19.36 25.07 -2.28
C LEU A 222 -19.75 25.46 -3.71
N GLN A 223 -20.83 26.23 -3.89
CA GLN A 223 -21.25 26.69 -5.21
C GLN A 223 -20.27 27.67 -5.86
N LEU A 224 -19.50 28.44 -5.07
CA LEU A 224 -18.43 29.30 -5.61
C LEU A 224 -17.25 28.50 -6.15
N ILE A 225 -16.93 27.36 -5.52
CA ILE A 225 -15.71 26.60 -5.83
C ILE A 225 -15.95 25.40 -6.74
N VAL A 226 -17.19 24.95 -6.92
CA VAL A 226 -17.52 23.78 -7.75
C VAL A 226 -17.02 23.93 -9.18
N ASP A 227 -17.08 25.13 -9.75
CA ASP A 227 -16.68 25.39 -11.14
C ASP A 227 -15.18 25.68 -11.31
N LEU A 228 -14.37 25.65 -10.24
CA LEU A 228 -12.93 25.88 -10.35
C LEU A 228 -12.25 24.84 -11.25
N HIS A 229 -12.73 23.60 -11.26
CA HIS A 229 -12.16 22.50 -12.05
C HIS A 229 -12.30 22.70 -13.57
N ASN A 230 -13.30 23.48 -14.02
CA ASN A 230 -13.51 23.78 -15.43
C ASN A 230 -12.51 24.80 -16.01
N SER A 231 -11.67 25.41 -15.16
CA SER A 231 -10.72 26.44 -15.59
C SER A 231 -9.39 25.85 -16.05
N SER A 232 -8.77 26.46 -17.06
CA SER A 232 -7.40 26.13 -17.49
C SER A 232 -6.34 26.35 -16.39
N ASN A 233 -6.66 27.14 -15.36
CA ASN A 233 -5.77 27.37 -14.22
C ASN A 233 -5.76 26.20 -13.23
N PHE A 234 -6.76 25.30 -13.30
CA PHE A 234 -6.98 24.25 -12.31
C PHE A 234 -5.82 23.26 -12.22
N GLU A 235 -5.14 22.97 -13.34
CA GLU A 235 -3.98 22.09 -13.37
C GLU A 235 -2.85 22.57 -12.44
N THR A 236 -2.64 23.90 -12.37
CA THR A 236 -1.63 24.49 -11.48
C THR A 236 -2.04 24.34 -10.01
N LEU A 237 -3.33 24.52 -9.70
CA LEU A 237 -3.89 24.31 -8.36
C LEU A 237 -3.75 22.85 -7.93
N MET A 238 -4.05 21.92 -8.83
CA MET A 238 -3.88 20.48 -8.63
C MET A 238 -2.45 20.07 -8.34
N CYS A 239 -1.45 20.73 -8.91
CA CYS A 239 -0.06 20.39 -8.62
C CYS A 239 0.33 20.67 -7.15
N PHE A 240 -0.40 21.52 -6.41
CA PHE A 240 -0.20 21.73 -4.97
C PHE A 240 -0.81 20.61 -4.11
N ASP A 241 -1.99 20.11 -4.50
CA ASP A 241 -2.63 18.93 -3.91
C ASP A 241 -3.24 18.03 -5.00
N PRO A 242 -2.45 17.11 -5.56
CA PRO A 242 -2.93 16.19 -6.58
C PRO A 242 -4.01 15.25 -6.06
N THR A 243 -4.05 14.98 -4.75
CA THR A 243 -5.03 14.07 -4.14
C THR A 243 -6.43 14.69 -4.06
N LEU A 244 -6.55 16.00 -4.32
CA LEU A 244 -7.80 16.76 -4.25
C LEU A 244 -8.54 16.55 -2.91
N ARG A 245 -7.77 16.42 -1.82
CA ARG A 245 -8.30 16.10 -0.50
C ARG A 245 -9.29 17.16 -0.04
N TRP A 246 -8.99 18.43 -0.30
CA TRP A 246 -9.87 19.55 0.03
C TRP A 246 -11.22 19.48 -0.70
N MET A 247 -11.26 18.89 -1.90
CA MET A 247 -12.48 18.77 -2.69
C MET A 247 -13.32 17.59 -2.19
N PHE A 248 -12.73 16.40 -2.09
CA PHE A 248 -13.44 15.17 -1.68
C PHE A 248 -13.84 15.15 -0.20
N SER A 249 -13.22 15.97 0.66
CA SER A 249 -13.63 16.12 2.06
C SER A 249 -14.83 17.05 2.25
N CYS A 250 -15.05 17.99 1.32
CA CYS A 250 -16.10 19.01 1.43
C CYS A 250 -17.31 18.73 0.54
N PHE A 251 -17.10 18.16 -0.64
CA PHE A 251 -18.14 18.07 -1.65
C PHE A 251 -19.12 16.94 -1.29
N PRO A 252 -20.43 17.23 -1.22
CA PRO A 252 -21.42 16.18 -1.09
C PRO A 252 -21.47 15.32 -2.38
N PRO A 253 -22.01 14.09 -2.31
CA PRO A 253 -22.06 13.18 -3.45
C PRO A 253 -22.67 13.79 -4.72
N GLU A 254 -23.66 14.68 -4.59
CA GLU A 254 -24.29 15.38 -5.70
C GLU A 254 -23.30 16.29 -6.45
N LEU A 255 -22.43 17.01 -5.73
CA LEU A 255 -21.41 17.84 -6.36
C LEU A 255 -20.28 16.99 -6.95
N ILE A 256 -19.89 15.89 -6.29
CA ILE A 256 -18.91 14.94 -6.84
C ILE A 256 -19.43 14.36 -8.17
N ASN A 257 -20.71 13.99 -8.25
CA ASN A 257 -21.32 13.53 -9.50
C ASN A 257 -21.27 14.60 -10.60
N ARG A 258 -21.60 15.86 -10.27
CA ARG A 258 -21.51 16.98 -11.23
C ARG A 258 -20.10 17.17 -11.78
N VAL A 259 -19.08 17.09 -10.92
CA VAL A 259 -17.67 17.19 -11.32
C VAL A 259 -17.26 15.96 -12.15
N SER A 260 -17.73 14.77 -11.78
CA SER A 260 -17.47 13.53 -12.52
C SER A 260 -18.03 13.57 -13.95
N ASP A 261 -19.22 14.15 -14.13
CA ASP A 261 -19.89 14.25 -15.43
C ASP A 261 -19.14 15.16 -16.42
N THR A 262 -18.43 16.18 -15.94
CA THR A 262 -17.63 17.12 -16.74
C THR A 262 -16.18 16.70 -16.90
N ALA A 263 -15.65 15.84 -16.02
CA ALA A 263 -14.24 15.44 -16.02
C ALA A 263 -13.79 14.75 -17.32
N LEU A 264 -14.58 13.84 -17.89
CA LEU A 264 -14.19 13.14 -19.13
C LEU A 264 -14.16 14.07 -20.36
N PRO A 265 -15.17 14.93 -20.61
CA PRO A 265 -15.06 15.99 -21.60
C PRO A 265 -13.81 16.86 -21.42
N SER A 266 -13.55 17.36 -20.22
CA SER A 266 -12.39 18.21 -19.92
C SER A 266 -11.05 17.50 -20.14
N LEU A 267 -10.96 16.22 -19.76
CA LEU A 267 -9.78 15.39 -20.01
C LEU A 267 -9.45 15.30 -21.52
N LYS A 268 -10.47 15.19 -22.38
CA LYS A 268 -10.29 15.20 -23.85
C LYS A 268 -9.83 16.55 -24.38
N GLU A 269 -10.07 17.62 -23.65
CA GLU A 269 -9.56 18.97 -23.92
C GLU A 269 -8.15 19.21 -23.35
N ASN A 270 -7.49 18.15 -22.86
CA ASN A 270 -6.14 18.12 -22.27
C ASN A 270 -6.04 18.64 -20.84
N HIS A 271 -7.13 18.60 -20.06
CA HIS A 271 -7.08 18.87 -18.64
C HIS A 271 -6.65 17.60 -17.89
N SER A 272 -5.34 17.44 -17.71
CA SER A 272 -4.72 16.22 -17.17
C SER A 272 -5.23 15.82 -15.77
N GLY A 273 -5.58 16.82 -14.95
CA GLY A 273 -6.07 16.65 -13.59
C GLY A 273 -7.40 15.88 -13.49
N ASP A 274 -8.26 15.99 -14.50
CA ASP A 274 -9.57 15.34 -14.51
C ASP A 274 -9.47 13.81 -14.56
N PHE A 275 -8.36 13.26 -15.06
CA PHE A 275 -8.13 11.82 -14.99
C PHE A 275 -8.02 11.32 -13.55
N ILE A 276 -7.41 12.10 -12.64
CA ILE A 276 -7.31 11.75 -11.22
C ILE A 276 -8.69 11.77 -10.59
N ILE A 277 -9.52 12.77 -10.91
CA ILE A 277 -10.91 12.86 -10.45
C ILE A 277 -11.69 11.62 -10.85
N ILE A 278 -11.60 11.21 -12.12
CA ILE A 278 -12.26 10.00 -12.62
C ILE A 278 -11.80 8.76 -11.85
N CYS A 279 -10.49 8.58 -11.65
CA CYS A 279 -9.95 7.45 -10.90
C CYS A 279 -10.45 7.44 -9.44
N HIS A 280 -10.47 8.60 -8.78
CA HIS A 280 -10.92 8.71 -7.40
C HIS A 280 -12.42 8.42 -7.26
N CYS A 281 -13.25 8.96 -8.16
CA CYS A 281 -14.69 8.70 -8.17
C CYS A 281 -14.98 7.20 -8.36
N LEU A 282 -14.30 6.55 -9.31
CA LEU A 282 -14.46 5.12 -9.55
C LEU A 282 -14.02 4.27 -8.35
N ALA A 283 -12.94 4.65 -7.66
CA ALA A 283 -12.50 3.96 -6.45
C ALA A 283 -13.53 4.05 -5.31
N LEU A 284 -14.33 5.12 -5.28
CA LEU A 284 -15.44 5.31 -4.35
C LEU A 284 -16.77 4.69 -4.82
N GLY A 285 -16.79 4.06 -6.00
CA GLY A 285 -18.02 3.51 -6.61
C GLY A 285 -18.96 4.57 -7.17
N ILE A 286 -18.44 5.77 -7.47
CA ILE A 286 -19.19 6.91 -8.02
C ILE A 286 -18.92 7.01 -9.52
N GLY A 287 -19.96 7.27 -10.31
CA GLY A 287 -19.89 7.43 -11.76
C GLY A 287 -20.11 6.14 -12.56
N ASP A 288 -20.04 6.25 -13.88
CA ASP A 288 -20.26 5.15 -14.82
C ASP A 288 -18.94 4.46 -15.19
N SER A 289 -18.73 3.27 -14.65
CA SER A 289 -17.51 2.49 -14.82
C SER A 289 -17.26 2.03 -16.26
N SER A 290 -18.30 1.99 -17.10
CA SER A 290 -18.17 1.66 -18.53
C SER A 290 -17.43 2.72 -19.35
N LYS A 291 -17.35 3.96 -18.85
CA LYS A 291 -16.65 5.07 -19.52
C LYS A 291 -15.15 5.11 -19.21
N PHE A 292 -14.66 4.23 -18.33
CA PHE A 292 -13.26 4.29 -17.91
C PHE A 292 -12.29 3.92 -19.04
N GLY A 293 -12.65 2.99 -19.93
CA GLY A 293 -11.84 2.69 -21.12
C GLY A 293 -11.61 3.93 -21.99
N GLU A 294 -12.65 4.76 -22.16
CA GLU A 294 -12.56 6.03 -22.89
C GLU A 294 -11.67 7.06 -22.16
N ALA A 295 -11.77 7.14 -20.83
CA ALA A 295 -10.91 8.00 -20.03
C ALA A 295 -9.43 7.61 -20.14
N VAL A 296 -9.12 6.31 -20.14
CA VAL A 296 -7.77 5.79 -20.33
C VAL A 296 -7.23 6.14 -21.71
N GLN A 297 -8.03 6.00 -22.78
CA GLN A 297 -7.62 6.40 -24.13
C GLN A 297 -7.33 7.90 -24.22
N ALA A 298 -8.19 8.74 -23.63
CA ALA A 298 -7.98 10.18 -23.59
C ALA A 298 -6.68 10.54 -22.86
N ALA A 299 -6.43 9.94 -21.69
CA ALA A 299 -5.21 10.16 -20.92
C ALA A 299 -3.94 9.76 -21.67
N LEU A 300 -3.95 8.59 -22.35
CA LEU A 300 -2.79 8.09 -23.09
C LEU A 300 -2.35 9.01 -24.23
N SER A 301 -3.27 9.82 -24.78
CA SER A 301 -2.97 10.74 -25.89
C SER A 301 -2.03 11.89 -25.50
N ASN A 302 -2.01 12.28 -24.22
CA ASN A 302 -1.32 13.49 -23.76
C ASN A 302 -0.52 13.31 -22.45
N VAL A 303 -0.47 12.08 -21.90
CA VAL A 303 0.22 11.75 -20.65
C VAL A 303 1.68 12.22 -20.57
N ALA A 304 2.39 12.20 -21.71
CA ALA A 304 3.78 12.65 -21.79
C ALA A 304 3.96 14.14 -21.45
N CYS A 305 2.90 14.95 -21.58
CA CYS A 305 2.91 16.38 -21.31
C CYS A 305 2.46 16.75 -19.89
N TRP A 306 1.97 15.78 -19.11
CA TRP A 306 1.43 16.04 -17.78
C TRP A 306 2.51 16.48 -16.78
N ALA A 307 2.14 17.32 -15.83
CA ALA A 307 3.02 17.66 -14.72
C ALA A 307 3.35 16.41 -13.87
N HIS A 308 4.60 16.27 -13.42
CA HIS A 308 5.06 15.10 -12.65
C HIS A 308 4.22 14.82 -11.39
N PRO A 309 3.76 15.81 -10.58
CA PRO A 309 2.85 15.56 -9.46
C PRO A 309 1.55 14.86 -9.87
N ILE A 310 0.97 15.26 -11.01
CA ILE A 310 -0.25 14.67 -11.57
C ILE A 310 0.03 13.24 -12.04
N GLN A 311 1.15 13.00 -12.74
CA GLN A 311 1.53 11.64 -13.16
C GLN A 311 1.71 10.69 -11.97
N LYS A 312 2.36 11.17 -10.90
CA LYS A 312 2.60 10.40 -9.67
C LYS A 312 1.28 10.04 -8.97
N GLU A 313 0.36 10.99 -8.88
CA GLU A 313 -0.94 10.75 -8.25
C GLU A 313 -1.83 9.86 -9.10
N ALA A 314 -1.88 10.08 -10.42
CA ALA A 314 -2.58 9.19 -11.34
C ALA A 314 -2.10 7.74 -11.18
N ARG A 315 -0.78 7.53 -11.09
CA ARG A 315 -0.17 6.21 -10.83
C ARG A 315 -0.66 5.59 -9.52
N SER A 316 -0.71 6.38 -8.43
CA SER A 316 -1.20 5.94 -7.12
C SER A 316 -2.70 5.61 -7.13
N SER A 317 -3.52 6.53 -7.64
CA SER A 317 -4.98 6.37 -7.74
C SER A 317 -5.35 5.15 -8.59
N LEU A 318 -4.70 4.96 -9.74
CA LEU A 318 -4.89 3.78 -10.59
C LEU A 318 -4.53 2.47 -9.88
N ALA A 319 -3.51 2.45 -9.02
CA ALA A 319 -3.08 1.25 -8.32
C ALA A 319 -4.18 0.66 -7.41
N THR A 320 -5.13 1.49 -6.96
CA THR A 320 -6.22 1.10 -6.06
C THR A 320 -7.40 0.47 -6.79
N LEU A 321 -7.66 0.89 -8.03
CA LEU A 321 -8.85 0.53 -8.80
C LEU A 321 -9.11 -0.97 -8.96
N PRO A 322 -8.10 -1.83 -9.23
CA PRO A 322 -8.35 -3.27 -9.40
C PRO A 322 -8.93 -3.96 -8.16
N LEU A 323 -8.84 -3.33 -6.99
CA LEU A 323 -9.34 -3.87 -5.72
C LEU A 323 -10.71 -3.30 -5.32
N SER A 324 -11.11 -2.16 -5.90
CA SER A 324 -12.29 -1.39 -5.49
C SER A 324 -13.37 -1.25 -6.57
N ALA A 325 -13.05 -1.44 -7.86
CA ALA A 325 -13.98 -1.25 -8.98
C ALA A 325 -14.53 -2.58 -9.55
N PRO A 326 -15.64 -2.58 -10.34
CA PRO A 326 -16.25 -3.78 -10.91
C PRO A 326 -15.32 -4.57 -11.84
N GLU A 327 -15.33 -5.90 -11.76
CA GLU A 327 -14.54 -6.83 -12.58
C GLU A 327 -14.70 -6.59 -14.11
N SER A 328 -15.77 -5.93 -14.54
CA SER A 328 -16.08 -5.65 -15.95
C SER A 328 -15.15 -4.65 -16.62
N VAL A 329 -14.42 -3.81 -15.88
CA VAL A 329 -13.66 -2.69 -16.44
C VAL A 329 -12.19 -3.03 -16.74
N THR A 330 -11.64 -4.03 -16.05
CA THR A 330 -10.18 -4.28 -16.06
C THR A 330 -9.63 -4.89 -17.35
N PRO A 331 -10.32 -5.77 -18.10
CA PRO A 331 -9.75 -6.37 -19.32
C PRO A 331 -9.54 -5.37 -20.46
N GLU A 332 -10.53 -4.51 -20.74
CA GLU A 332 -10.45 -3.51 -21.81
C GLU A 332 -9.30 -2.51 -21.59
N VAL A 333 -9.08 -2.10 -20.35
CA VAL A 333 -7.99 -1.19 -19.98
C VAL A 333 -6.63 -1.84 -20.25
N VAL A 334 -6.48 -3.14 -19.97
CA VAL A 334 -5.25 -3.89 -20.25
C VAL A 334 -4.99 -3.98 -21.75
N ASP A 335 -6.03 -4.20 -22.56
CA ASP A 335 -5.92 -4.19 -24.03
C ASP A 335 -5.45 -2.83 -24.55
N ILE A 336 -6.04 -1.73 -24.05
CA ILE A 336 -5.66 -0.37 -24.42
C ILE A 336 -4.18 -0.11 -24.08
N ILE A 337 -3.74 -0.43 -22.85
CA ILE A 337 -2.34 -0.26 -22.43
C ILE A 337 -1.39 -1.10 -23.30
N ALA A 338 -1.74 -2.37 -23.57
CA ALA A 338 -0.94 -3.25 -24.41
C ALA A 338 -0.75 -2.70 -25.83
N SER A 339 -1.79 -2.06 -26.38
CA SER A 339 -1.71 -1.43 -27.71
C SER A 339 -0.72 -0.26 -27.75
N VAL A 340 -0.65 0.54 -26.69
CA VAL A 340 0.26 1.71 -26.58
C VAL A 340 1.71 1.27 -26.42
N LEU A 341 1.98 0.14 -25.76
CA LEU A 341 3.36 -0.36 -25.63
C LEU A 341 4.00 -0.79 -26.97
N ASN A 342 3.20 -0.96 -28.03
CA ASN A 342 3.70 -1.20 -29.38
C ASN A 342 4.06 0.09 -30.14
N GLN A 343 3.80 1.26 -29.54
CA GLN A 343 4.13 2.57 -30.10
C GLN A 343 5.58 3.00 -29.75
N PRO A 344 6.13 4.04 -30.42
CA PRO A 344 7.49 4.52 -30.15
C PRO A 344 7.75 4.87 -28.67
N PRO A 345 9.00 4.75 -28.18
CA PRO A 345 9.36 4.97 -26.77
C PRO A 345 8.86 6.29 -26.17
N GLN A 346 8.81 7.35 -26.98
CA GLN A 346 8.35 8.68 -26.57
C GLN A 346 6.89 8.68 -26.08
N THR A 347 6.07 7.75 -26.58
CA THR A 347 4.65 7.60 -26.21
C THR A 347 4.46 6.44 -25.22
N SER A 348 5.22 5.36 -25.37
CA SER A 348 5.06 4.16 -24.53
C SER A 348 5.68 4.30 -23.14
N GLU A 349 6.79 5.02 -22.96
CA GLU A 349 7.45 5.14 -21.64
C GLU A 349 6.62 5.92 -20.60
N PRO A 350 6.07 7.12 -20.89
CA PRO A 350 5.26 7.87 -19.91
C PRO A 350 3.94 7.15 -19.59
N SER A 351 3.34 6.52 -20.60
CA SER A 351 2.14 5.69 -20.45
C SER A 351 2.41 4.50 -19.51
N LEU A 352 3.50 3.77 -19.75
CA LEU A 352 3.90 2.65 -18.92
C LEU A 352 4.18 3.09 -17.47
N TYR A 353 4.84 4.23 -17.27
CA TYR A 353 5.09 4.75 -15.92
C TYR A 353 3.81 4.93 -15.11
N ILE A 354 2.75 5.51 -15.68
CA ILE A 354 1.51 5.73 -14.94
C ILE A 354 0.76 4.42 -14.69
N PHE A 355 0.69 3.54 -15.68
CA PHE A 355 -0.12 2.31 -15.58
C PHE A 355 0.61 1.11 -14.95
N ALA A 356 1.90 1.22 -14.65
CA ALA A 356 2.67 0.10 -14.10
C ALA A 356 2.10 -0.44 -12.78
N GLN A 357 1.76 0.46 -11.83
CA GLN A 357 1.21 0.02 -10.55
C GLN A 357 -0.20 -0.57 -10.69
N PHE A 358 -1.03 -0.05 -11.61
CA PHE A 358 -2.32 -0.66 -11.94
C PHE A 358 -2.15 -2.09 -12.43
N LEU A 359 -1.26 -2.33 -13.39
CA LEU A 359 -1.01 -3.67 -13.92
C LEU A 359 -0.49 -4.62 -12.83
N CYS A 360 0.44 -4.15 -11.99
CA CYS A 360 0.91 -4.91 -10.84
C CYS A 360 -0.22 -5.26 -9.88
N SER A 361 -1.01 -4.28 -9.43
CA SER A 361 -2.15 -4.48 -8.53
C SER A 361 -3.21 -5.40 -9.12
N TYR A 362 -3.51 -5.26 -10.42
CA TYR A 362 -4.46 -6.11 -11.13
C TYR A 362 -3.99 -7.57 -11.11
N PHE A 363 -2.76 -7.83 -11.53
CA PHE A 363 -2.22 -9.19 -11.63
C PHE A 363 -1.90 -9.83 -10.28
N LEU A 364 -1.49 -9.05 -9.27
CA LEU A 364 -1.24 -9.54 -7.90
C LEU A 364 -2.55 -9.70 -7.12
N GLY A 365 -3.48 -8.76 -7.26
CA GLY A 365 -4.72 -8.69 -6.51
C GLY A 365 -5.80 -9.65 -6.99
N THR A 366 -5.92 -9.89 -8.30
CA THR A 366 -7.04 -10.64 -8.90
C THR A 366 -6.65 -12.02 -9.44
N ALA A 367 -7.63 -12.79 -9.93
CA ALA A 367 -7.42 -14.04 -10.67
C ALA A 367 -7.26 -13.81 -12.19
N ALA A 368 -6.84 -12.61 -12.61
CA ALA A 368 -6.72 -12.21 -14.01
C ALA A 368 -6.03 -13.27 -14.90
N PRO A 369 -6.56 -13.54 -16.11
CA PRO A 369 -5.94 -14.46 -17.06
C PRO A 369 -4.62 -13.89 -17.61
N LEU A 370 -3.83 -14.74 -18.27
CA LEU A 370 -2.62 -14.30 -18.97
C LEU A 370 -2.98 -13.42 -20.19
N HIS A 371 -2.44 -12.20 -20.23
CA HIS A 371 -2.59 -11.30 -21.36
C HIS A 371 -1.37 -11.35 -22.28
N LEU A 372 -1.39 -12.25 -23.28
CA LEU A 372 -0.25 -12.51 -24.17
C LEU A 372 0.26 -11.28 -24.95
N PRO A 373 -0.59 -10.41 -25.53
CA PRO A 373 -0.11 -9.22 -26.24
C PRO A 373 0.73 -8.31 -25.33
N LEU A 374 0.25 -8.04 -24.12
CA LEU A 374 0.94 -7.23 -23.11
C LEU A 374 2.31 -7.84 -22.77
N LEU A 375 2.34 -9.14 -22.46
CA LEU A 375 3.57 -9.85 -22.13
C LEU A 375 4.60 -9.76 -23.28
N LYS A 376 4.18 -10.00 -24.52
CA LYS A 376 5.08 -9.94 -25.68
C LYS A 376 5.66 -8.54 -25.86
N SER A 377 4.84 -7.50 -25.73
CA SER A 377 5.31 -6.10 -25.81
C SER A 377 6.33 -5.79 -24.72
N LEU A 378 6.05 -6.16 -23.46
CA LEU A 378 6.98 -5.95 -22.34
C LEU A 378 8.32 -6.66 -22.57
N LEU A 379 8.29 -7.95 -22.95
CA LEU A 379 9.51 -8.72 -23.19
C LEU A 379 10.33 -8.19 -24.37
N ASN A 380 9.68 -7.69 -25.42
CA ASN A 380 10.38 -7.07 -26.55
C ASN A 380 11.08 -5.77 -26.14
N ILE A 381 10.41 -4.91 -25.35
CA ILE A 381 11.01 -3.67 -24.81
C ILE A 381 12.23 -4.02 -23.94
N MET A 382 12.10 -5.06 -23.11
CA MET A 382 13.20 -5.53 -22.27
C MET A 382 14.39 -6.04 -23.09
N ALA A 383 14.16 -6.91 -24.07
CA ALA A 383 15.23 -7.44 -24.92
C ALA A 383 15.95 -6.32 -25.70
N ALA A 384 15.21 -5.31 -26.16
CA ALA A 384 15.78 -4.12 -26.81
C ALA A 384 16.56 -3.19 -25.86
N SER A 385 16.40 -3.36 -24.55
CA SER A 385 17.02 -2.54 -23.50
C SER A 385 18.15 -3.27 -22.76
N GLU A 386 18.41 -4.53 -23.10
CA GLU A 386 19.45 -5.37 -22.48
C GLU A 386 20.85 -4.74 -22.71
N GLY A 387 21.59 -4.48 -21.61
CA GLY A 387 22.90 -3.81 -21.64
C GLY A 387 22.86 -2.28 -21.55
N LYS A 388 21.67 -1.64 -21.57
CA LYS A 388 21.52 -0.22 -21.21
C LYS A 388 21.34 -0.09 -19.69
N LYS A 389 21.92 0.95 -19.08
CA LYS A 389 21.99 1.10 -17.61
C LYS A 389 20.64 1.15 -16.87
N ASN A 390 19.54 1.35 -17.58
CA ASN A 390 18.20 1.52 -16.99
C ASN A 390 17.20 0.63 -17.73
N LEU A 391 17.09 -0.65 -17.36
CA LEU A 391 15.83 -1.35 -17.60
C LEU A 391 14.79 -0.68 -16.67
N PRO A 392 13.61 -0.25 -17.15
CA PRO A 392 12.63 0.37 -16.27
C PRO A 392 12.17 -0.66 -15.24
N ILE A 393 12.45 -0.41 -13.96
CA ILE A 393 12.05 -1.27 -12.82
C ILE A 393 10.55 -1.63 -12.88
N ASP A 394 9.74 -0.75 -13.49
CA ASP A 394 8.33 -0.94 -13.75
C ASP A 394 8.03 -2.12 -14.67
N ILE A 395 8.77 -2.31 -15.78
CA ILE A 395 8.57 -3.45 -16.69
C ILE A 395 8.88 -4.75 -15.97
N GLN A 396 10.00 -4.77 -15.23
CA GLN A 396 10.38 -5.92 -14.42
C GLN A 396 9.26 -6.24 -13.42
N ASN A 397 8.77 -5.26 -12.68
CA ASN A 397 7.71 -5.43 -11.69
C ASN A 397 6.42 -5.98 -12.32
N ILE A 398 6.02 -5.50 -13.49
CA ILE A 398 4.82 -5.98 -14.19
C ILE A 398 5.01 -7.43 -14.66
N VAL A 399 6.15 -7.76 -15.29
CA VAL A 399 6.44 -9.14 -15.73
C VAL A 399 6.48 -10.09 -14.55
N VAL A 400 7.09 -9.66 -13.45
CA VAL A 400 7.10 -10.37 -12.16
C VAL A 400 5.66 -10.56 -11.66
N ALA A 401 4.81 -9.53 -11.62
CA ALA A 401 3.40 -9.64 -11.25
C ALA A 401 2.58 -10.56 -12.18
N ILE A 402 2.87 -10.58 -13.48
CA ILE A 402 2.25 -11.52 -14.43
C ILE A 402 2.61 -12.96 -14.05
N CYS A 403 3.88 -13.20 -13.79
CA CYS A 403 4.40 -14.51 -13.43
C CYS A 403 4.06 -14.94 -11.99
N SER A 404 3.44 -14.07 -11.17
CA SER A 404 3.23 -14.36 -9.73
C SER A 404 2.17 -15.38 -9.46
N ASN A 405 1.32 -15.59 -10.45
CA ASN A 405 0.45 -16.74 -10.50
C ASN A 405 1.20 -17.90 -11.17
N PRO A 406 1.40 -19.02 -10.47
CA PRO A 406 2.05 -20.21 -10.99
C PRO A 406 1.45 -20.76 -12.31
N VAL A 407 0.13 -20.66 -12.49
CA VAL A 407 -0.58 -21.09 -13.70
C VAL A 407 -0.23 -20.19 -14.87
N ARG A 408 -0.26 -18.86 -14.66
CA ARG A 408 0.14 -17.88 -15.67
C ARG A 408 1.61 -18.05 -16.03
N PHE A 409 2.48 -18.31 -15.06
CA PHE A 409 3.89 -18.56 -15.32
C PHE A 409 4.12 -19.79 -16.22
N LEU A 410 3.41 -20.89 -15.99
CA LEU A 410 3.50 -22.07 -16.86
C LEU A 410 3.01 -21.76 -18.28
N GLN A 411 1.92 -21.00 -18.41
CA GLN A 411 1.44 -20.53 -19.71
C GLN A 411 2.45 -19.60 -20.40
N VAL A 412 3.07 -18.67 -19.67
CA VAL A 412 4.17 -17.82 -20.16
C VAL A 412 5.30 -18.70 -20.72
N LEU A 413 5.77 -19.69 -19.95
CA LEU A 413 6.84 -20.58 -20.39
C LEU A 413 6.49 -21.34 -21.67
N LYS A 414 5.22 -21.74 -21.84
CA LYS A 414 4.73 -22.42 -23.05
C LYS A 414 4.69 -21.48 -24.26
N GLU A 415 4.23 -20.25 -24.07
CA GLU A 415 3.93 -19.30 -25.14
C GLU A 415 5.12 -18.39 -25.51
N THR A 416 6.16 -18.30 -24.67
CA THR A 416 7.36 -17.49 -24.92
C THR A 416 8.62 -18.35 -24.91
N SER A 417 8.96 -18.96 -26.05
CA SER A 417 10.19 -19.77 -26.21
C SER A 417 11.46 -18.92 -26.26
N ASP A 418 11.41 -17.76 -26.90
CA ASP A 418 12.61 -17.01 -27.31
C ASP A 418 13.18 -16.13 -26.19
N ASN A 419 12.34 -15.75 -25.22
CA ASN A 419 12.69 -14.86 -24.11
C ASN A 419 12.88 -15.58 -22.76
N ARG A 420 13.01 -16.92 -22.76
CA ARG A 420 13.08 -17.71 -21.52
C ARG A 420 14.26 -17.35 -20.65
N GLN A 421 15.45 -17.14 -21.23
CA GLN A 421 16.66 -16.83 -20.45
C GLN A 421 16.53 -15.49 -19.71
N LEU A 422 15.95 -14.49 -20.38
CA LEU A 422 15.66 -13.17 -19.81
C LEU A 422 14.59 -13.25 -18.70
N LEU A 423 13.52 -14.02 -18.91
CA LEU A 423 12.50 -14.28 -17.88
C LEU A 423 13.13 -14.92 -16.63
N PHE A 424 13.96 -15.95 -16.82
CA PHE A 424 14.64 -16.64 -15.72
C PHE A 424 15.63 -15.74 -14.98
N SER A 425 16.35 -14.84 -15.65
CA SER A 425 17.28 -13.93 -15.00
C SER A 425 16.55 -12.89 -14.13
N LEU A 426 15.42 -12.36 -14.59
CA LEU A 426 14.59 -11.43 -13.82
C LEU A 426 14.03 -12.06 -12.55
N LEU A 427 13.46 -13.25 -12.68
CA LEU A 427 12.78 -13.92 -11.57
C LEU A 427 13.78 -14.39 -10.50
N LYS A 428 15.05 -14.59 -10.86
CA LYS A 428 16.14 -14.85 -9.90
C LYS A 428 16.52 -13.63 -9.06
N GLN A 429 16.22 -12.40 -9.49
CA GLN A 429 16.53 -11.17 -8.76
C GLN A 429 15.44 -10.76 -7.76
N ALA A 430 14.27 -11.39 -7.80
CA ALA A 430 13.14 -11.03 -6.96
C ALA A 430 13.17 -11.85 -5.66
N ASP A 431 13.77 -11.31 -4.60
CA ASP A 431 13.89 -11.96 -3.28
C ASP A 431 12.53 -12.39 -2.69
N SER A 432 11.42 -11.76 -3.11
CA SER A 432 10.06 -12.08 -2.67
C SER A 432 9.53 -13.45 -3.14
N TRP A 433 10.25 -14.12 -4.05
CA TRP A 433 9.79 -15.34 -4.74
C TRP A 433 10.38 -16.62 -4.20
N GLU A 434 11.28 -16.52 -3.22
CA GLU A 434 11.83 -17.69 -2.55
C GLU A 434 10.69 -18.66 -2.18
N LYS A 435 10.82 -19.88 -2.68
CA LYS A 435 9.95 -21.02 -2.36
C LYS A 435 8.51 -20.93 -2.90
N SER A 436 8.32 -20.32 -4.07
CA SER A 436 7.12 -20.46 -4.92
C SER A 436 7.29 -21.57 -5.96
N LEU A 437 6.20 -22.03 -6.61
CA LEU A 437 6.31 -22.91 -7.80
C LEU A 437 7.29 -22.33 -8.83
N VAL A 438 7.27 -21.01 -8.99
CA VAL A 438 8.15 -20.27 -9.89
C VAL A 438 9.62 -20.44 -9.45
N ALA A 439 9.98 -20.20 -8.19
CA ALA A 439 11.37 -20.43 -7.75
C ALA A 439 11.83 -21.89 -7.90
N ALA A 440 10.95 -22.86 -7.61
CA ALA A 440 11.24 -24.29 -7.76
C ALA A 440 11.50 -24.69 -9.23
N LEU A 441 10.78 -24.09 -10.18
CA LEU A 441 10.97 -24.32 -11.62
C LEU A 441 12.23 -23.66 -12.18
N ILE A 442 12.68 -22.54 -11.58
CA ILE A 442 13.77 -21.68 -12.12
C ILE A 442 15.15 -22.07 -11.59
N SER A 443 15.23 -22.51 -10.33
CA SER A 443 16.48 -22.90 -9.69
C SER A 443 16.28 -24.17 -8.87
N PRO A 444 16.39 -25.36 -9.48
CA PRO A 444 16.09 -26.64 -8.81
C PRO A 444 17.17 -27.07 -7.79
N GLN A 445 17.95 -26.14 -7.23
CA GLN A 445 19.05 -26.47 -6.32
C GLN A 445 18.59 -26.64 -4.86
N THR A 446 17.38 -26.23 -4.50
CA THR A 446 16.77 -26.49 -3.20
C THR A 446 15.27 -26.71 -3.35
N PHE A 447 14.82 -27.97 -3.37
CA PHE A 447 13.40 -28.34 -3.38
C PHE A 447 12.70 -28.10 -2.02
N CYS A 448 13.17 -27.15 -1.21
CA CYS A 448 12.61 -26.88 0.11
C CYS A 448 11.66 -25.69 0.05
N LEU A 449 10.38 -25.90 0.41
CA LEU A 449 9.35 -24.83 0.51
C LEU A 449 9.67 -23.79 1.59
N THR A 450 10.47 -24.16 2.58
CA THR A 450 10.95 -23.27 3.65
C THR A 450 12.32 -23.80 4.12
N SER A 451 13.02 -23.11 5.01
CA SER A 451 14.31 -23.56 5.53
C SER A 451 14.36 -23.45 7.04
N ASP A 452 15.09 -24.38 7.67
CA ASP A 452 15.36 -24.35 9.11
C ASP A 452 15.95 -23.01 9.56
N SER A 453 16.79 -22.37 8.73
CA SER A 453 17.31 -21.02 8.97
C SER A 453 16.21 -19.94 9.08
N GLN A 454 15.14 -20.04 8.30
CA GLN A 454 14.03 -19.09 8.35
C GLN A 454 13.16 -19.30 9.60
N ALA A 455 12.91 -20.57 9.98
CA ALA A 455 12.24 -20.88 11.23
C ALA A 455 13.04 -20.36 12.44
N LYS A 456 14.36 -20.61 12.45
CA LYS A 456 15.30 -20.08 13.46
C LYS A 456 15.28 -18.56 13.54
N ALA A 457 15.29 -17.87 12.39
CA ALA A 457 15.24 -16.42 12.34
C ALA A 457 13.91 -15.86 12.88
N ALA A 458 12.78 -16.48 12.52
CA ALA A 458 11.46 -16.09 13.03
C ALA A 458 11.36 -16.27 14.55
N VAL A 459 11.76 -17.44 15.07
CA VAL A 459 11.81 -17.71 16.52
C VAL A 459 12.73 -16.75 17.25
N LYS A 460 13.90 -16.45 16.69
CA LYS A 460 14.83 -15.47 17.25
C LYS A 460 14.21 -14.06 17.31
N LEU A 461 13.54 -13.62 16.25
CA LEU A 461 12.90 -12.31 16.17
C LEU A 461 11.85 -12.11 17.28
N ILE A 462 11.07 -13.14 17.59
CA ILE A 462 10.07 -13.11 18.65
C ILE A 462 10.74 -12.99 20.01
N LYS A 463 11.78 -13.80 20.26
CA LYS A 463 12.55 -13.73 21.52
C LYS A 463 13.21 -12.37 21.73
N GLU A 464 13.69 -11.73 20.66
CA GLU A 464 14.32 -10.41 20.73
C GLU A 464 13.30 -9.29 20.93
N LYS A 465 12.14 -9.35 20.26
CA LYS A 465 11.11 -8.30 20.35
C LYS A 465 10.21 -8.41 21.59
N ALA A 466 10.06 -9.60 22.17
CA ALA A 466 9.46 -9.81 23.49
C ALA A 466 10.19 -9.04 24.61
N LEU A 467 11.44 -8.63 24.37
CA LEU A 467 12.28 -7.93 25.34
C LEU A 467 12.29 -6.40 25.17
N THR A 468 11.66 -5.84 24.14
CA THR A 468 11.82 -4.42 23.74
C THR A 468 10.50 -3.68 23.51
N VAL A 469 9.43 -4.06 24.19
CA VAL A 469 8.06 -3.58 23.91
C VAL A 469 7.92 -2.06 24.13
N GLU A 470 8.02 -1.27 23.05
CA GLU A 470 7.51 0.11 22.96
C GLU A 470 6.40 0.19 21.89
N GLU A 471 5.18 0.34 22.42
CA GLU A 471 3.79 0.44 21.94
C GLU A 471 3.36 0.88 20.52
N LYS A 472 4.19 1.18 19.51
CA LYS A 472 3.66 1.94 18.34
C LYS A 472 3.38 1.25 16.99
N ASP A 473 3.74 0.00 16.75
CA ASP A 473 3.46 -0.67 15.44
C ASP A 473 2.88 -2.09 15.57
N ASN A 474 1.95 -2.27 16.50
CA ASN A 474 1.52 -3.62 16.92
C ASN A 474 0.64 -4.37 15.88
N PHE A 475 -0.29 -3.73 15.18
CA PHE A 475 -1.33 -4.50 14.46
C PHE A 475 -0.81 -5.35 13.28
N GLU A 476 0.08 -4.82 12.44
CA GLU A 476 0.59 -5.58 11.28
C GLU A 476 1.69 -6.58 11.68
N PHE A 477 2.40 -6.31 12.78
CA PHE A 477 3.44 -7.18 13.30
C PHE A 477 2.85 -8.42 13.98
N TYR A 478 1.85 -8.25 14.87
CA TYR A 478 1.16 -9.37 15.52
C TYR A 478 0.38 -10.23 14.52
N ASN A 479 -0.37 -9.64 13.59
CA ASN A 479 -1.07 -10.39 12.54
C ASN A 479 -0.13 -11.25 11.65
N ARG A 480 1.04 -10.71 11.26
CA ARG A 480 2.02 -11.47 10.46
C ARG A 480 2.68 -12.58 11.26
N LEU A 481 2.83 -12.41 12.58
CA LEU A 481 3.40 -13.42 13.47
C LEU A 481 2.39 -14.52 13.81
N GLU A 482 1.16 -14.18 14.15
CA GLU A 482 0.10 -15.13 14.52
C GLU A 482 -0.20 -16.15 13.42
N ILE A 483 -0.07 -15.79 12.14
CA ILE A 483 -0.36 -16.71 11.02
C ILE A 483 0.90 -17.44 10.52
N ASN A 484 2.03 -16.74 10.36
CA ASN A 484 3.23 -17.35 9.75
C ASN A 484 4.09 -18.14 10.74
N LEU A 485 4.12 -17.75 12.01
CA LEU A 485 4.94 -18.45 13.00
C LEU A 485 4.43 -19.87 13.29
N PRO A 486 3.12 -20.10 13.55
CA PRO A 486 2.63 -21.47 13.72
C PRO A 486 2.92 -22.32 12.48
N LEU A 487 2.82 -21.75 11.29
CA LEU A 487 3.16 -22.42 10.04
C LEU A 487 4.64 -22.84 9.99
N LEU A 488 5.57 -21.95 10.34
CA LEU A 488 6.99 -22.25 10.33
C LEU A 488 7.38 -23.27 11.40
N VAL A 489 6.83 -23.14 12.61
CA VAL A 489 7.13 -24.05 13.73
C VAL A 489 6.50 -25.43 13.49
N THR A 490 5.32 -25.52 12.89
CA THR A 490 4.77 -26.81 12.47
C THR A 490 5.62 -27.45 11.38
N LEU A 491 6.19 -26.67 10.45
CA LEU A 491 7.09 -27.23 9.44
C LEU A 491 8.45 -27.65 10.03
N TYR A 492 8.93 -26.98 11.08
CA TYR A 492 10.16 -27.29 11.81
C TYR A 492 9.94 -27.39 13.33
N PRO A 493 9.34 -28.48 13.82
CA PRO A 493 8.96 -28.62 15.23
C PRO A 493 10.14 -28.53 16.21
N ILE A 494 11.37 -28.75 15.75
CA ILE A 494 12.58 -28.62 16.57
C ILE A 494 12.74 -27.21 17.17
N GLU A 495 12.19 -26.20 16.51
CA GLU A 495 12.24 -24.81 16.98
C GLU A 495 11.20 -24.52 18.07
N LEU A 496 10.19 -25.38 18.26
CA LEU A 496 9.20 -25.27 19.35
C LEU A 496 9.90 -25.24 20.72
N ARG A 497 10.90 -26.10 20.93
CA ARG A 497 11.63 -26.18 22.21
C ARG A 497 12.17 -24.83 22.67
N LYS A 498 12.73 -24.05 21.74
CA LYS A 498 13.31 -22.73 22.06
C LYS A 498 12.28 -21.68 22.44
N LEU A 499 11.04 -21.82 21.95
CA LEU A 499 9.91 -20.98 22.31
C LEU A 499 9.37 -21.38 23.69
N VAL A 500 9.14 -22.68 23.90
CA VAL A 500 8.60 -23.19 25.16
C VAL A 500 9.57 -22.95 26.32
N GLU A 501 10.87 -23.18 26.14
CA GLU A 501 11.89 -22.84 27.15
C GLU A 501 11.84 -21.35 27.52
N HIS A 502 11.45 -20.47 26.59
CA HIS A 502 11.34 -19.03 26.83
C HIS A 502 10.15 -18.65 27.72
N LEU A 503 9.12 -19.51 27.85
CA LEU A 503 8.00 -19.29 28.78
C LEU A 503 8.47 -19.16 30.23
N THR A 504 9.63 -19.73 30.58
CA THR A 504 10.20 -19.61 31.93
C THR A 504 10.83 -18.24 32.23
N VAL A 505 11.03 -17.40 31.21
CA VAL A 505 11.75 -16.11 31.30
C VAL A 505 10.92 -14.92 30.82
N ALA A 506 9.92 -15.15 29.96
CA ALA A 506 9.03 -14.09 29.48
C ALA A 506 8.08 -13.58 30.58
N ALA A 507 7.69 -12.30 30.50
CA ALA A 507 6.80 -11.64 31.47
C ALA A 507 5.47 -11.18 30.85
N ASP A 508 5.21 -11.58 29.60
CA ASP A 508 4.08 -11.13 28.77
C ASP A 508 3.09 -12.28 28.55
N GLU A 509 1.85 -12.09 29.01
CA GLU A 509 0.77 -13.08 28.94
C GLU A 509 0.26 -13.29 27.49
N ASP A 510 0.32 -12.27 26.63
CA ASP A 510 -0.08 -12.40 25.22
C ASP A 510 0.91 -13.33 24.47
N LEU A 511 2.19 -13.21 24.80
CA LEU A 511 3.23 -14.09 24.28
C LEU A 511 3.08 -15.53 24.80
N TYR A 512 2.63 -15.70 26.05
CA TYR A 512 2.30 -17.03 26.59
C TYR A 512 1.20 -17.68 25.78
N TYR A 513 0.11 -16.95 25.50
CA TYR A 513 -0.97 -17.45 24.68
C TYR A 513 -0.48 -17.94 23.31
N ILE A 514 0.28 -17.10 22.58
CA ILE A 514 0.79 -17.44 21.24
C ILE A 514 1.70 -18.70 21.29
N ILE A 515 2.63 -18.78 22.24
CA ILE A 515 3.55 -19.92 22.34
C ILE A 515 2.79 -21.20 22.72
N ILE A 516 1.82 -21.11 23.64
CA ILE A 516 1.01 -22.26 24.06
C ILE A 516 0.06 -22.70 22.94
N GLU A 517 -0.48 -21.78 22.15
CA GLU A 517 -1.28 -22.09 20.95
C GLU A 517 -0.45 -22.86 19.93
N ILE A 518 0.80 -22.44 19.68
CA ILE A 518 1.71 -23.16 18.79
C ILE A 518 2.07 -24.54 19.34
N PHE A 519 2.30 -24.66 20.65
CA PHE A 519 2.49 -25.96 21.31
C PHE A 519 1.27 -26.86 21.05
N CYS A 520 0.06 -26.34 21.26
CA CYS A 520 -1.19 -27.04 21.03
C CYS A 520 -1.29 -27.56 19.59
N ILE A 521 -1.03 -26.69 18.61
CA ILE A 521 -1.02 -27.06 17.18
C ILE A 521 -0.04 -28.22 16.91
N VAL A 522 1.22 -28.09 17.33
CA VAL A 522 2.25 -29.12 17.08
C VAL A 522 1.90 -30.43 17.79
N THR A 523 1.31 -30.36 18.98
CA THR A 523 0.86 -31.54 19.73
C THR A 523 -0.26 -32.27 19.01
N LEU A 524 -1.29 -31.54 18.54
CA LEU A 524 -2.42 -32.12 17.82
C LEU A 524 -2.01 -32.69 16.44
N GLN A 525 -0.95 -32.15 15.83
CA GLN A 525 -0.37 -32.74 14.61
C GLN A 525 0.28 -34.11 14.84
N GLY A 526 0.67 -34.45 16.08
CA GLY A 526 1.07 -35.80 16.46
C GLY A 526 2.43 -36.31 15.95
N ARG A 527 3.20 -35.51 15.21
CA ARG A 527 4.47 -35.96 14.59
C ARG A 527 5.66 -36.03 15.54
N THR A 528 5.67 -35.19 16.57
CA THR A 528 6.77 -35.05 17.53
C THR A 528 6.25 -35.19 18.96
N VAL A 529 5.40 -36.20 19.19
CA VAL A 529 4.71 -36.38 20.49
C VAL A 529 5.70 -36.65 21.61
N ASN A 530 6.76 -37.41 21.38
CA ASN A 530 7.77 -37.70 22.41
C ASN A 530 8.48 -36.41 22.83
N GLU A 531 8.89 -35.57 21.88
CA GLU A 531 9.49 -34.27 22.17
C GLU A 531 8.50 -33.37 22.90
N CYS A 532 7.22 -33.39 22.55
CA CYS A 532 6.18 -32.62 23.24
C CYS A 532 5.98 -33.11 24.69
N LYS A 533 6.06 -34.42 24.95
CA LYS A 533 6.04 -34.97 26.32
C LYS A 533 7.20 -34.44 27.14
N ASP A 534 8.41 -34.39 26.59
CA ASP A 534 9.58 -33.83 27.27
C ASP A 534 9.43 -32.32 27.58
N MET A 535 8.71 -31.59 26.72
CA MET A 535 8.50 -30.15 26.85
C MET A 535 7.30 -29.78 27.73
N GLN A 536 6.42 -30.74 28.07
CA GLN A 536 5.21 -30.50 28.86
C GLN A 536 5.52 -29.86 30.22
N GLN A 537 6.66 -30.20 30.82
CA GLN A 537 7.10 -29.65 32.11
C GLN A 537 7.34 -28.13 32.13
N PHE A 538 7.51 -27.51 30.96
CA PHE A 538 7.73 -26.07 30.83
C PHE A 538 6.45 -25.27 30.65
N LEU A 539 5.30 -25.95 30.48
CA LEU A 539 4.01 -25.28 30.38
C LEU A 539 3.63 -24.69 31.75
N PRO A 540 3.14 -23.45 31.79
CA PRO A 540 2.65 -22.86 33.03
C PRO A 540 1.43 -23.63 33.53
N THR A 541 1.37 -23.85 34.84
CA THR A 541 0.19 -24.41 35.52
C THR A 541 -0.52 -23.25 36.23
N PRO A 542 -1.45 -22.55 35.55
CA PRO A 542 -2.09 -21.39 36.15
C PRO A 542 -2.96 -21.82 37.33
N ALA A 543 -2.93 -21.04 38.42
CA ALA A 543 -3.73 -21.32 39.62
C ALA A 543 -5.23 -21.07 39.43
N TYR A 544 -5.60 -20.40 38.33
CA TYR A 544 -6.97 -20.02 37.96
C TYR A 544 -7.18 -20.21 36.46
N LYS A 545 -8.43 -20.31 36.00
CA LYS A 545 -8.74 -20.39 34.57
C LYS A 545 -8.39 -19.07 33.87
N CYS A 546 -7.36 -19.09 33.03
CA CYS A 546 -6.90 -18.00 32.17
C CYS A 546 -7.12 -18.34 30.68
N GLU A 547 -6.79 -17.40 29.79
CA GLU A 547 -7.06 -17.49 28.35
C GLU A 547 -6.44 -18.73 27.66
N TYR A 548 -5.27 -19.19 28.12
CA TYR A 548 -4.61 -20.41 27.60
C TYR A 548 -4.89 -21.68 28.41
N SER A 549 -5.71 -21.62 29.47
CA SER A 549 -5.98 -22.81 30.31
C SER A 549 -6.62 -23.96 29.52
N GLU A 550 -7.52 -23.63 28.58
CA GLU A 550 -8.15 -24.63 27.71
C GLU A 550 -7.14 -25.27 26.75
N LEU A 551 -6.18 -24.49 26.25
CA LEU A 551 -5.10 -25.00 25.38
C LEU A 551 -4.20 -25.98 26.15
N THR A 552 -3.82 -25.63 27.39
CA THR A 552 -3.03 -26.52 28.26
C THR A 552 -3.77 -27.82 28.56
N GLU A 553 -5.08 -27.78 28.77
CA GLU A 553 -5.92 -28.97 28.96
C GLU A 553 -5.95 -29.87 27.71
N ILE A 554 -6.12 -29.28 26.52
CA ILE A 554 -6.05 -29.99 25.24
C ILE A 554 -4.69 -30.67 25.06
N ILE A 555 -3.59 -29.95 25.31
CA ILE A 555 -2.22 -30.49 25.23
C ILE A 555 -2.08 -31.68 26.19
N ASN A 556 -2.44 -31.51 27.45
CA ASN A 556 -2.31 -32.56 28.46
C ASN A 556 -3.12 -33.80 28.09
N THR A 557 -4.35 -33.62 27.59
CA THR A 557 -5.23 -34.72 27.18
C THR A 557 -4.69 -35.45 25.96
N ALA A 558 -4.14 -34.72 24.99
CA ALA A 558 -3.52 -35.31 23.81
C ALA A 558 -2.25 -36.11 24.15
N LEU A 559 -1.43 -35.61 25.09
CA LEU A 559 -0.18 -36.25 25.51
C LEU A 559 -0.37 -37.39 26.52
N ALA A 560 -1.46 -37.37 27.31
CA ALA A 560 -1.76 -38.40 28.32
C ALA A 560 -2.15 -39.75 27.73
N LYS A 561 -2.46 -39.84 26.43
CA LYS A 561 -2.78 -41.11 25.77
C LYS A 561 -1.53 -42.00 25.74
N GLU A 562 -1.64 -43.18 26.33
CA GLU A 562 -0.60 -44.23 26.28
C GLU A 562 -0.61 -45.01 24.95
N GLU A 563 -1.72 -44.93 24.20
CA GLU A 563 -1.87 -45.53 22.86
C GLU A 563 -1.23 -44.68 21.74
N LYS A 564 -1.19 -45.25 20.53
CA LYS A 564 -0.79 -44.52 19.32
C LYS A 564 -1.62 -43.24 19.17
N ASN A 565 -0.95 -42.13 18.86
CA ASN A 565 -1.65 -40.89 18.59
C ASN A 565 -2.43 -40.95 17.25
N SER A 566 -3.27 -39.95 16.97
CA SER A 566 -4.10 -39.94 15.75
C SER A 566 -3.27 -40.02 14.46
N TYR A 567 -2.16 -39.31 14.38
CA TYR A 567 -1.26 -39.36 13.22
C TYR A 567 -0.60 -40.75 13.08
N GLU A 568 -0.09 -41.32 14.17
CA GLU A 568 0.47 -42.68 14.18
C GLU A 568 -0.56 -43.73 13.78
N THR A 569 -1.82 -43.54 14.13
CA THR A 569 -2.91 -44.43 13.68
C THR A 569 -3.15 -44.25 12.19
N LEU A 570 -3.37 -43.02 11.71
CA LEU A 570 -3.62 -42.72 10.30
C LEU A 570 -2.49 -43.16 9.36
N SER A 571 -1.23 -42.99 9.79
CA SER A 571 -0.07 -43.41 9.01
C SER A 571 -0.02 -44.92 8.74
N THR A 572 -0.68 -45.77 9.56
CA THR A 572 -0.79 -47.21 9.27
C THR A 572 -1.74 -47.55 8.12
N HIS A 573 -2.60 -46.61 7.71
CA HIS A 573 -3.55 -46.75 6.60
C HIS A 573 -3.02 -46.18 5.28
N ILE A 574 -1.76 -45.75 5.26
CA ILE A 574 -1.09 -45.23 4.07
C ILE A 574 0.09 -46.15 3.76
N ASP A 575 0.24 -46.54 2.51
CA ASP A 575 1.33 -47.41 2.10
C ASP A 575 2.70 -46.74 2.36
N ASN A 576 3.69 -47.53 2.79
CA ASN A 576 5.04 -47.04 3.09
C ASN A 576 5.71 -46.34 1.90
N SER A 577 5.29 -46.64 0.66
CA SER A 577 5.72 -45.95 -0.55
C SER A 577 5.41 -44.45 -0.54
N LEU A 578 4.41 -44.03 0.25
CA LEU A 578 3.99 -42.65 0.37
C LEU A 578 4.71 -41.87 1.48
N SER A 579 5.58 -42.51 2.27
CA SER A 579 6.31 -41.88 3.38
C SER A 579 7.11 -40.64 2.97
N GLN A 580 7.68 -40.63 1.77
CA GLN A 580 8.40 -39.49 1.23
C GLN A 580 7.51 -38.25 1.05
N PHE A 581 6.21 -38.43 0.79
CA PHE A 581 5.25 -37.32 0.64
C PHE A 581 4.87 -36.65 1.96
N LEU A 582 5.04 -37.35 3.07
CA LEU A 582 4.78 -36.84 4.43
C LEU A 582 6.02 -36.19 5.05
N THR A 583 7.19 -36.45 4.46
CA THR A 583 8.48 -35.93 4.95
C THR A 583 8.68 -34.50 4.47
N ILE A 584 8.64 -33.54 5.38
CA ILE A 584 8.87 -32.11 5.07
C ILE A 584 10.26 -31.91 4.48
N GLY A 585 10.32 -31.13 3.39
CA GLY A 585 11.56 -30.81 2.69
C GLY A 585 12.02 -31.89 1.71
N SER A 586 11.29 -33.01 1.59
CA SER A 586 11.50 -33.95 0.49
C SER A 586 11.01 -33.36 -0.84
N ALA A 587 11.62 -33.77 -1.95
CA ALA A 587 11.16 -33.37 -3.28
C ALA A 587 9.70 -33.79 -3.54
N SER A 588 9.30 -34.95 -3.03
CA SER A 588 7.96 -35.52 -3.16
C SER A 588 6.91 -34.69 -2.41
N ASN A 589 7.17 -34.28 -1.16
CA ASN A 589 6.28 -33.41 -0.39
C ASN A 589 6.15 -32.02 -1.03
N THR A 590 7.26 -31.47 -1.50
CA THR A 590 7.27 -30.19 -2.21
C THR A 590 6.46 -30.28 -3.50
N ALA A 591 6.59 -31.35 -4.28
CA ALA A 591 5.83 -31.54 -5.51
C ALA A 591 4.31 -31.57 -5.26
N LEU A 592 3.84 -32.29 -4.23
CA LEU A 592 2.41 -32.30 -3.86
C LEU A 592 1.92 -30.93 -3.39
N SER A 593 2.73 -30.23 -2.59
CA SER A 593 2.35 -28.93 -2.05
C SER A 593 2.27 -27.86 -3.15
N LEU A 594 3.16 -27.94 -4.13
CA LEU A 594 3.10 -27.09 -5.31
C LEU A 594 1.92 -27.45 -6.23
N LEU A 595 1.50 -28.73 -6.28
CA LEU A 595 0.25 -29.11 -6.95
C LEU A 595 -0.96 -28.50 -6.26
N PHE A 596 -1.04 -28.56 -4.93
CA PHE A 596 -2.10 -27.91 -4.17
C PHE A 596 -2.16 -26.41 -4.48
N GLU A 597 -1.00 -25.74 -4.44
CA GLU A 597 -0.92 -24.33 -4.80
C GLU A 597 -1.40 -24.09 -6.23
N HIS A 598 -0.94 -24.87 -7.21
CA HIS A 598 -1.39 -24.75 -8.60
C HIS A 598 -2.92 -24.83 -8.71
N VAL A 599 -3.55 -25.78 -8.02
CA VAL A 599 -5.02 -25.97 -8.06
C VAL A 599 -5.75 -24.79 -7.43
N VAL A 600 -5.28 -24.28 -6.29
CA VAL A 600 -5.83 -23.06 -5.66
C VAL A 600 -5.78 -21.88 -6.63
N TRP A 601 -4.67 -21.71 -7.34
CA TRP A 601 -4.53 -20.64 -8.33
C TRP A 601 -5.32 -20.87 -9.62
N ALA A 602 -5.49 -22.13 -10.04
CA ALA A 602 -6.13 -22.51 -11.29
C ALA A 602 -7.66 -22.49 -11.22
N GLU A 603 -8.24 -22.96 -10.11
CA GLU A 603 -9.69 -22.88 -9.90
C GLU A 603 -10.13 -21.43 -9.65
N GLY A 604 -9.23 -20.57 -9.14
CA GLY A 604 -9.43 -19.11 -9.06
C GLY A 604 -10.63 -18.69 -8.21
N ASP A 605 -11.14 -19.57 -7.35
CA ASP A 605 -12.35 -19.37 -6.57
C ASP A 605 -12.06 -18.67 -5.22
N GLU A 606 -13.07 -18.61 -4.35
CA GLU A 606 -12.97 -17.94 -3.03
C GLU A 606 -11.77 -18.44 -2.20
N VAL A 607 -11.27 -19.66 -2.44
CA VAL A 607 -10.06 -20.20 -1.79
C VAL A 607 -8.85 -19.30 -2.02
N LEU A 608 -8.62 -18.87 -3.26
CA LEU A 608 -7.50 -18.01 -3.59
C LEU A 608 -7.60 -16.64 -2.88
N VAL A 609 -8.80 -16.08 -2.83
CA VAL A 609 -9.07 -14.79 -2.19
C VAL A 609 -8.67 -14.83 -0.71
N ILE A 610 -9.02 -15.90 0.00
CA ILE A 610 -8.68 -16.08 1.41
C ILE A 610 -7.16 -16.16 1.60
N PHE A 611 -6.46 -17.00 0.82
CA PHE A 611 -4.99 -17.09 0.91
C PHE A 611 -4.29 -15.75 0.65
N LYS A 612 -4.77 -14.98 -0.34
CA LYS A 612 -4.23 -13.64 -0.64
C LYS A 612 -4.47 -12.65 0.51
N ARG A 613 -5.70 -12.59 1.07
CA ARG A 613 -6.02 -11.69 2.19
C ARG A 613 -5.19 -11.99 3.43
N LEU A 614 -4.96 -13.28 3.70
CA LEU A 614 -4.14 -13.73 4.83
C LEU A 614 -2.63 -13.61 4.58
N LYS A 615 -2.20 -13.20 3.37
CA LYS A 615 -0.80 -13.23 2.92
C LYS A 615 -0.13 -14.61 3.18
N LEU A 616 -0.91 -15.69 3.09
CA LEU A 616 -0.50 -17.06 3.39
C LEU A 616 -0.21 -17.82 2.09
N LYS A 617 0.92 -18.52 2.01
CA LYS A 617 1.27 -19.33 0.84
C LYS A 617 0.51 -20.67 0.86
N PRO A 618 -0.28 -21.00 -0.19
CA PRO A 618 -1.05 -22.25 -0.23
C PRO A 618 -0.18 -23.52 -0.06
N ALA A 619 0.98 -23.58 -0.72
CA ALA A 619 1.88 -24.72 -0.61
C ALA A 619 2.40 -24.94 0.81
N LEU A 620 2.73 -23.87 1.54
CA LEU A 620 3.23 -24.00 2.91
C LEU A 620 2.15 -24.52 3.86
N TRP A 621 0.94 -23.95 3.78
CA TRP A 621 -0.19 -24.41 4.59
C TRP A 621 -0.47 -25.89 4.33
N PHE A 622 -0.54 -26.28 3.05
CA PHE A 622 -0.78 -27.67 2.69
C PHE A 622 0.36 -28.59 3.14
N ALA A 623 1.63 -28.19 3.01
CA ALA A 623 2.77 -28.99 3.47
C ALA A 623 2.67 -29.30 4.97
N SER A 624 2.25 -28.33 5.78
CA SER A 624 2.04 -28.53 7.23
C SER A 624 0.86 -29.47 7.51
N ALA A 625 -0.26 -29.26 6.82
CA ALA A 625 -1.47 -30.06 6.99
C ALA A 625 -1.27 -31.53 6.55
N VAL A 626 -0.71 -31.75 5.35
CA VAL A 626 -0.52 -33.10 4.78
C VAL A 626 0.53 -33.91 5.53
N ALA A 627 1.58 -33.26 6.05
CA ALA A 627 2.63 -33.96 6.80
C ALA A 627 2.07 -34.63 8.06
N SER A 628 1.04 -34.04 8.67
CA SER A 628 0.30 -34.60 9.82
C SER A 628 -0.96 -35.38 9.42
N LEU A 629 -1.15 -35.68 8.13
CA LEU A 629 -2.32 -36.35 7.59
C LEU A 629 -3.64 -35.69 8.00
N PHE A 630 -3.64 -34.36 8.09
CA PHE A 630 -4.79 -33.53 8.46
C PHE A 630 -5.33 -33.81 9.88
N ALA A 631 -4.57 -34.50 10.74
CA ALA A 631 -5.02 -34.96 12.05
C ALA A 631 -5.53 -33.83 12.96
N ALA A 632 -4.86 -32.67 12.93
CA ALA A 632 -5.24 -31.51 13.74
C ALA A 632 -6.47 -30.76 13.18
N LEU A 633 -6.83 -30.97 11.91
CA LEU A 633 -7.92 -30.22 11.27
C LEU A 633 -9.30 -30.81 11.55
N VAL A 634 -9.38 -32.10 11.89
CA VAL A 634 -10.63 -32.86 12.02
C VAL A 634 -10.85 -33.28 13.48
N SER A 635 -12.08 -33.16 14.00
CA SER A 635 -12.39 -33.51 15.40
C SER A 635 -12.20 -34.99 15.74
N ASN A 636 -12.58 -35.87 14.80
CA ASN A 636 -12.46 -37.33 14.94
C ASN A 636 -11.71 -37.93 13.73
N PRO A 637 -10.38 -37.71 13.65
CA PRO A 637 -9.60 -38.06 12.46
C PRO A 637 -9.58 -39.58 12.21
N ASN A 638 -9.51 -40.39 13.26
CA ASN A 638 -9.47 -41.85 13.15
C ASN A 638 -10.77 -42.45 12.58
N VAL A 639 -11.92 -41.80 12.76
CA VAL A 639 -13.18 -42.30 12.17
C VAL A 639 -13.32 -41.79 10.74
N SER A 640 -13.06 -40.51 10.55
CA SER A 640 -13.39 -39.77 9.34
C SER A 640 -12.39 -40.00 8.21
N LEU A 641 -11.10 -39.97 8.53
CA LEU A 641 -10.03 -39.99 7.54
C LEU A 641 -9.57 -41.42 7.21
N ILE A 642 -9.63 -42.36 8.16
CA ILE A 642 -9.24 -43.77 7.91
C ILE A 642 -10.03 -44.36 6.75
N LYS A 643 -11.37 -44.26 6.80
CA LYS A 643 -12.25 -44.75 5.74
C LYS A 643 -11.89 -44.14 4.38
N LEU A 644 -11.67 -42.82 4.36
CA LEU A 644 -11.33 -42.09 3.14
C LEU A 644 -9.96 -42.48 2.59
N PHE A 645 -8.98 -42.71 3.47
CA PHE A 645 -7.65 -43.15 3.08
C PHE A 645 -7.69 -44.57 2.52
N ASP A 646 -8.33 -45.51 3.21
CA ASP A 646 -8.46 -46.89 2.74
C ASP A 646 -9.17 -46.99 1.39
N GLU A 647 -10.20 -46.18 1.15
CA GLU A 647 -10.97 -46.19 -0.10
C GLU A 647 -10.27 -45.48 -1.27
N ARG A 648 -9.46 -44.43 -1.00
CA ARG A 648 -9.00 -43.52 -2.06
C ARG A 648 -7.52 -43.15 -2.01
N ALA A 649 -6.98 -42.84 -0.83
CA ALA A 649 -5.63 -42.26 -0.72
C ALA A 649 -4.53 -43.26 -0.39
N LYS A 650 -4.88 -44.51 -0.04
CA LYS A 650 -3.95 -45.55 0.45
C LYS A 650 -2.65 -45.64 -0.36
N ASN A 651 -2.79 -45.57 -1.70
CA ASN A 651 -1.69 -45.72 -2.66
C ASN A 651 -1.55 -44.50 -3.60
N SER A 652 -2.26 -43.40 -3.33
CA SER A 652 -2.33 -42.24 -4.23
C SER A 652 -2.02 -40.96 -3.48
N ALA A 653 -0.82 -40.44 -3.70
CA ALA A 653 -0.34 -39.18 -3.16
C ALA A 653 -1.23 -37.99 -3.59
N GLU A 654 -1.80 -38.08 -4.78
CA GLU A 654 -2.66 -37.06 -5.39
C GLU A 654 -3.97 -36.89 -4.63
N GLN A 655 -4.55 -38.00 -4.16
CA GLN A 655 -5.79 -37.95 -3.40
C GLN A 655 -5.61 -37.17 -2.09
N LEU A 656 -4.41 -37.13 -1.51
CA LEU A 656 -4.13 -36.28 -0.35
C LEU A 656 -4.27 -34.79 -0.69
N VAL A 657 -3.93 -34.37 -1.92
CA VAL A 657 -4.12 -32.98 -2.38
C VAL A 657 -5.60 -32.64 -2.49
N TRP A 658 -6.38 -33.54 -3.07
CA TRP A 658 -7.83 -33.35 -3.23
C TRP A 658 -8.55 -33.31 -1.89
N ILE A 659 -8.15 -34.16 -0.95
CA ILE A 659 -8.64 -34.15 0.43
C ILE A 659 -8.32 -32.81 1.09
N GLY A 660 -7.07 -32.33 0.99
CA GLY A 660 -6.69 -31.03 1.54
C GLY A 660 -7.48 -29.86 0.94
N TYR A 661 -7.75 -29.90 -0.36
CA TYR A 661 -8.55 -28.85 -1.04
C TYR A 661 -10.01 -28.85 -0.57
N VAL A 662 -10.62 -30.03 -0.42
CA VAL A 662 -11.98 -30.17 0.13
C VAL A 662 -12.03 -29.70 1.59
N ILE A 663 -11.06 -30.09 2.42
CA ILE A 663 -10.97 -29.64 3.81
C ILE A 663 -10.89 -28.11 3.85
N PHE A 664 -10.00 -27.50 3.06
CA PHE A 664 -9.87 -26.04 3.04
C PHE A 664 -11.16 -25.36 2.57
N LYS A 665 -11.87 -25.93 1.58
CA LYS A 665 -13.19 -25.44 1.16
C LYS A 665 -14.20 -25.41 2.29
N ARG A 666 -14.20 -26.40 3.18
CA ARG A 666 -15.06 -26.40 4.38
C ARG A 666 -14.69 -25.34 5.41
N LEU A 667 -13.44 -24.88 5.42
CA LEU A 667 -13.00 -23.81 6.30
C LEU A 667 -13.43 -22.42 5.82
N LEU A 668 -13.75 -22.26 4.52
CA LEU A 668 -14.07 -20.95 3.92
C LEU A 668 -15.13 -20.14 4.67
N PRO A 669 -16.29 -20.70 5.07
CA PRO A 669 -17.32 -19.91 5.74
C PRO A 669 -16.83 -19.31 7.06
N PHE A 670 -16.01 -20.06 7.80
CA PHE A 670 -15.45 -19.63 9.09
C PHE A 670 -14.35 -18.59 8.89
N LEU A 671 -13.42 -18.84 7.95
CA LEU A 671 -12.33 -17.92 7.62
C LEU A 671 -12.85 -16.59 7.07
N ARG A 672 -13.88 -16.64 6.22
CA ARG A 672 -14.52 -15.43 5.68
C ARG A 672 -15.15 -14.60 6.80
N LYS A 673 -15.89 -15.26 7.70
CA LYS A 673 -16.51 -14.58 8.85
C LYS A 673 -15.44 -13.91 9.73
N ALA A 674 -14.37 -14.62 10.06
CA ALA A 674 -13.29 -14.08 10.87
C ALA A 674 -12.60 -12.87 10.19
N ILE A 675 -12.31 -12.96 8.89
CA ILE A 675 -11.69 -11.86 8.14
C ILE A 675 -12.62 -10.64 8.02
N VAL A 676 -13.91 -10.84 7.79
CA VAL A 676 -14.89 -9.74 7.65
C VAL A 676 -15.15 -9.06 8.99
N ASN A 677 -15.16 -9.83 10.09
CA ASN A 677 -15.37 -9.31 11.44
C ASN A 677 -14.07 -8.82 12.11
N GLU A 678 -12.93 -8.89 11.43
CA GLU A 678 -11.61 -8.56 11.98
C GLU A 678 -11.23 -9.39 13.23
N GLU A 679 -11.75 -10.62 13.35
CA GLU A 679 -11.48 -11.57 14.45
C GLU A 679 -10.14 -12.32 14.22
N PHE A 680 -9.05 -11.59 14.02
CA PHE A 680 -7.77 -12.15 13.58
C PHE A 680 -7.15 -13.16 14.57
N SER A 681 -7.37 -12.98 15.87
CA SER A 681 -6.90 -13.91 16.91
C SER A 681 -7.51 -15.31 16.81
N SER A 682 -8.62 -15.48 16.09
CA SER A 682 -9.23 -16.79 15.85
C SER A 682 -8.61 -17.54 14.66
N LEU A 683 -7.83 -16.86 13.81
CA LEU A 683 -7.32 -17.42 12.56
C LEU A 683 -6.33 -18.58 12.75
N PRO A 684 -5.39 -18.57 13.71
CA PRO A 684 -4.49 -19.70 13.91
C PRO A 684 -5.28 -20.99 14.25
N LYS A 685 -6.27 -20.89 15.13
CA LYS A 685 -7.25 -21.97 15.37
C LYS A 685 -7.93 -22.43 14.11
N LEU A 686 -8.55 -21.52 13.36
CA LEU A 686 -9.29 -21.87 12.14
C LEU A 686 -8.42 -22.51 11.05
N LEU A 687 -7.15 -22.11 10.95
CA LEU A 687 -6.24 -22.58 9.90
C LEU A 687 -5.51 -23.88 10.25
N PHE A 688 -5.19 -24.12 11.52
CA PHE A 688 -4.28 -25.19 11.92
C PHE A 688 -4.88 -26.24 12.83
N TYR A 689 -5.91 -25.89 13.61
CA TYR A 689 -6.61 -26.85 14.47
C TYR A 689 -8.12 -26.55 14.63
N PRO A 690 -8.87 -26.36 13.54
CA PRO A 690 -10.30 -26.02 13.62
C PRO A 690 -11.16 -27.16 14.18
N LEU A 691 -10.64 -28.40 14.19
CA LEU A 691 -11.33 -29.60 14.66
C LEU A 691 -12.73 -29.73 14.06
N ILE A 692 -12.84 -29.57 12.74
CA ILE A 692 -14.13 -29.66 12.05
C ILE A 692 -14.66 -31.09 12.07
N GLU A 693 -15.98 -31.23 12.13
CA GLU A 693 -16.63 -32.49 11.79
C GLU A 693 -16.48 -32.73 10.28
N PHE A 694 -15.94 -33.89 9.92
CA PHE A 694 -15.58 -34.20 8.54
C PHE A 694 -16.11 -35.56 8.15
N GLU A 695 -17.05 -35.59 7.21
CA GLU A 695 -17.45 -36.79 6.49
C GLU A 695 -17.67 -36.38 5.04
N VAL A 696 -16.95 -36.99 4.11
CA VAL A 696 -16.94 -36.56 2.72
C VAL A 696 -18.28 -36.87 2.05
N THR A 697 -18.87 -35.85 1.44
CA THR A 697 -20.15 -35.94 0.71
C THR A 697 -19.96 -36.51 -0.71
N SER A 698 -21.04 -36.96 -1.34
CA SER A 698 -21.01 -37.40 -2.75
C SER A 698 -20.60 -36.29 -3.73
N ASP A 699 -20.97 -35.03 -3.44
CA ASP A 699 -20.60 -33.89 -4.26
C ASP A 699 -19.10 -33.58 -4.15
N GLU A 700 -18.55 -33.65 -2.95
CA GLU A 700 -17.09 -33.49 -2.73
C GLU A 700 -16.31 -34.63 -3.36
N ILE A 701 -16.82 -35.87 -3.32
CA ILE A 701 -16.26 -36.99 -4.06
C ILE A 701 -16.21 -36.70 -5.56
N SER A 702 -17.29 -36.16 -6.12
CA SER A 702 -17.40 -35.81 -7.54
C SER A 702 -16.42 -34.68 -7.89
N LEU A 703 -16.26 -33.69 -7.00
CA LEU A 703 -15.26 -32.63 -7.13
C LEU A 703 -13.83 -33.20 -7.15
N MET A 704 -13.49 -34.09 -6.22
CA MET A 704 -12.16 -34.73 -6.19
C MET A 704 -11.89 -35.53 -7.48
N GLN A 705 -12.89 -36.23 -8.02
CA GLN A 705 -12.76 -36.94 -9.30
C GLN A 705 -12.57 -35.98 -10.49
N LYS A 706 -13.32 -34.87 -10.53
CA LYS A 706 -13.14 -33.81 -11.52
C LYS A 706 -11.71 -33.27 -11.48
N LEU A 707 -11.24 -32.83 -10.31
CA LEU A 707 -9.90 -32.28 -10.11
C LEU A 707 -8.83 -33.30 -10.52
N ASN A 708 -8.98 -34.56 -10.12
CA ASN A 708 -8.06 -35.63 -10.49
C ASN A 708 -7.96 -35.82 -12.01
N SER A 709 -9.09 -35.78 -12.73
CA SER A 709 -9.09 -35.89 -14.20
C SER A 709 -8.49 -34.67 -14.89
N GLN A 710 -8.75 -33.47 -14.35
CA GLN A 710 -8.33 -32.20 -14.92
C GLN A 710 -6.83 -31.94 -14.78
N TYR A 711 -6.25 -32.31 -13.63
CA TYR A 711 -4.87 -31.97 -13.27
C TYR A 711 -3.89 -33.15 -13.37
N GLN A 712 -4.34 -34.30 -13.91
CA GLN A 712 -3.50 -35.51 -14.02
C GLN A 712 -2.24 -35.30 -14.86
N SER A 713 -2.29 -34.46 -15.90
CA SER A 713 -1.13 -34.14 -16.74
C SER A 713 -0.12 -33.26 -15.99
N VAL A 714 -0.60 -32.19 -15.36
CA VAL A 714 0.23 -31.25 -14.56
C VAL A 714 0.98 -31.99 -13.45
N LEU A 715 0.29 -32.93 -12.81
CA LEU A 715 0.88 -33.85 -11.85
C LEU A 715 2.09 -34.58 -12.45
N LYS A 716 1.89 -35.34 -13.54
CA LYS A 716 2.95 -36.15 -14.15
C LYS A 716 4.17 -35.31 -14.51
N ASP A 717 3.95 -34.09 -15.00
CA ASP A 717 5.01 -33.17 -15.37
C ASP A 717 5.79 -32.66 -14.15
N LEU A 718 5.10 -32.23 -13.07
CA LEU A 718 5.75 -31.79 -11.82
C LEU A 718 6.59 -32.91 -11.20
N PHE A 719 6.03 -34.12 -11.18
CA PHE A 719 6.70 -35.31 -10.64
C PHE A 719 7.92 -35.73 -11.46
N GLY A 720 7.81 -35.73 -12.79
CA GLY A 720 8.92 -36.03 -13.68
C GLY A 720 10.09 -35.04 -13.49
N VAL A 721 9.79 -33.76 -13.26
CA VAL A 721 10.82 -32.71 -13.09
C VAL A 721 11.47 -32.74 -11.70
N MET A 722 10.72 -33.06 -10.65
CA MET A 722 11.18 -32.93 -9.26
C MET A 722 11.67 -34.24 -8.62
N VAL A 723 11.05 -35.38 -8.96
CA VAL A 723 11.26 -36.64 -8.25
C VAL A 723 12.15 -37.62 -9.05
N HIS A 724 12.13 -37.55 -10.38
CA HIS A 724 12.81 -38.52 -11.25
C HIS A 724 14.08 -37.99 -11.93
N LYS A 725 14.80 -37.04 -11.31
CA LYS A 725 16.10 -36.57 -11.82
C LYS A 725 17.23 -37.55 -11.62
#